data_AF-A0A1Q6H0H5-F1
#
_entry.id   AF-A0A1Q6H0H5-F1
#
_cell.length_a   1.000
_cell.length_b   1.000
_cell.length_c   1.000
_cell.angle_alpha   90.00
_cell.angle_beta   90.00
_cell.angle_gamma   90.00
#
_symmetry.space_group_name_H-M   'P 1'
#
loop_
_entity.id
_entity.type
_entity.pdbx_description
1 polymer ?
#
loop_
_entity_poly.entity_id
_entity_poly.type
_entity_poly.pdbx_seq_one_letter_code
_entity_poly.pdbx_strand_id
1 'polypeptide(L)'
;MGGLLTFRVGNFDTTAEREQFRFLCEQLKTHYEDSNEFCVFAGNYNIGCELDALFIKKDAIISIEFKNYGGNVVANENGEWTCNGKIIKGGSRKTVLQQARINHSTVKKELKVLGVVKNQIKDVPHLIIFHQPIELENNLSATNRSWLHITDSEHFIEKLDDITCPHTDLAPLGIVKLAETLNLNPFYLTEFSNATYDKPAEPIEKIELIEDIKKYEPHTEEKKQKKKEVMLNFDSFVVEDENSIALSNFVKRIVKLSLKLDNFTVKVLDSTRASSSFAAHGIRLTQEYVVTINADGIGEHCAKLAKFINHAVKAISPSTIFWEEGERIATESDNSSGVVEEHQSKELSNTNSNVCFRKSKTILPHWLDKKIFNDHQAIYAPEHERYEYNLDLNEEELKVYLGTYFPRSYAEMFCIADNLLQNKCLKKTLEQDEISVLDYGCGTGGEILGLITAIGRHLPHTKISITAIDGNDGALAILKDLVECNPNKNIQVELTTFSQTLGSIEDVEKLAFGKNDYHFILCDKMVCELISKEVLPINAYAIMAKKLTAFLHENGLLIMLDVTTKDEHSGYFYPQLMNNTINDYVCKSRTIETLLPLSCACHDGCRDFCFMQQTFSVSHSHKSNDESRVCYRVLCKKPLKTAIMQGMETANLIHVIHPTKYKQNDDLAICSRSKNNKIIIDSFNINL
;
A
#
# COMPACT_ATOMS: atom_id res chain seq x y z
N MET A 1 -11.21 30.34 7.82
CA MET A 1 -10.43 29.07 7.62
C MET A 1 -9.04 29.48 7.19
N GLY A 2 -8.03 29.17 7.99
CA GLY A 2 -6.62 29.49 7.74
C GLY A 2 -5.70 28.46 8.39
N GLY A 3 -4.42 28.48 8.04
CA GLY A 3 -3.38 27.57 8.54
C GLY A 3 -3.02 26.41 7.60
N LEU A 4 -2.14 25.54 8.08
CA LEU A 4 -1.51 24.46 7.32
C LEU A 4 -2.10 23.09 7.67
N LEU A 5 -2.38 22.28 6.65
CA LEU A 5 -2.52 20.83 6.77
C LEU A 5 -1.30 20.13 6.16
N THR A 6 -0.67 19.28 6.96
CA THR A 6 0.51 18.53 6.54
C THR A 6 0.21 17.03 6.48
N PHE A 7 0.70 16.36 5.43
CA PHE A 7 0.50 14.94 5.18
C PHE A 7 1.81 14.24 4.78
N ARG A 8 1.94 12.95 5.07
CA ARG A 8 3.08 12.12 4.61
C ARG A 8 2.60 10.74 4.16
N VAL A 9 2.60 10.51 2.84
CA VAL A 9 2.01 9.31 2.21
C VAL A 9 2.91 8.06 2.31
N GLY A 10 4.18 8.25 2.68
CA GLY A 10 5.11 7.17 3.03
C GLY A 10 6.41 7.70 3.66
N ASN A 11 7.25 6.81 4.17
CA ASN A 11 8.59 7.20 4.64
C ASN A 11 9.51 7.51 3.46
N PHE A 12 10.34 8.55 3.57
CA PHE A 12 11.39 8.83 2.60
C PHE A 12 12.51 7.79 2.69
N ASP A 13 13.17 7.53 1.56
CA ASP A 13 14.19 6.48 1.43
C ASP A 13 15.51 6.87 2.10
N THR A 14 15.84 8.17 2.12
CA THR A 14 17.09 8.66 2.71
C THR A 14 16.88 9.48 3.97
N THR A 15 17.86 9.47 4.88
CA THR A 15 17.85 10.30 6.09
C THR A 15 17.79 11.80 5.75
N ALA A 16 18.52 12.23 4.72
CA ALA A 16 18.57 13.64 4.31
C ALA A 16 17.19 14.15 3.85
N GLU A 17 16.43 13.35 3.09
CA GLU A 17 15.07 13.71 2.68
C GLU A 17 14.12 13.77 3.87
N ARG A 18 14.26 12.87 4.85
CA ARG A 18 13.45 12.89 6.08
C ARG A 18 13.72 14.15 6.91
N GLU A 19 14.98 14.51 7.06
CA GLU A 19 15.41 15.72 7.79
C GLU A 19 14.95 16.98 7.06
N GLN A 20 15.16 17.04 5.74
CA GLN A 20 14.70 18.16 4.93
C GLN A 20 13.18 18.32 5.00
N PHE A 21 12.40 17.24 4.80
CA PHE A 21 10.94 17.31 4.91
C PHE A 21 10.49 17.83 6.28
N ARG A 22 11.06 17.29 7.38
CA ARG A 22 10.73 17.72 8.74
C ARG A 22 11.03 19.20 8.93
N PHE A 23 12.21 19.66 8.51
CA PHE A 23 12.60 21.05 8.59
C PHE A 23 11.62 21.96 7.85
N LEU A 24 11.24 21.61 6.62
CA LEU A 24 10.27 22.37 5.84
C LEU A 24 8.88 22.40 6.50
N CYS A 25 8.43 21.29 7.09
CA CYS A 25 7.17 21.23 7.84
C CYS A 25 7.16 22.21 9.03
N GLU A 26 8.27 22.31 9.78
CA GLU A 26 8.40 23.24 10.90
C GLU A 26 8.32 24.69 10.42
N GLN A 27 9.08 25.03 9.38
CA GLN A 27 9.06 26.37 8.77
C GLN A 27 7.65 26.76 8.28
N LEU A 28 6.97 25.84 7.58
CA LEU A 28 5.61 26.07 7.09
C LEU A 28 4.61 26.22 8.23
N LYS A 29 4.69 25.37 9.26
CA LYS A 29 3.80 25.46 10.41
C LYS A 29 3.93 26.83 11.06
N THR A 30 5.15 27.30 11.35
CA THR A 30 5.39 28.63 11.92
C THR A 30 4.90 29.75 10.99
N HIS A 31 5.15 29.66 9.68
CA HIS A 31 4.73 30.68 8.72
C HIS A 31 3.20 30.83 8.65
N TYR A 32 2.45 29.73 8.77
CA TYR A 32 0.99 29.73 8.63
C TYR A 32 0.21 29.71 9.96
N GLU A 33 0.87 29.75 11.12
CA GLU A 33 0.24 29.58 12.45
C GLU A 33 -0.90 30.58 12.75
N ASP A 34 -0.73 31.82 12.33
CA ASP A 34 -1.72 32.90 12.47
C ASP A 34 -2.25 33.42 11.13
N SER A 35 -1.98 32.68 10.04
CA SER A 35 -2.37 33.12 8.70
C SER A 35 -3.84 32.82 8.42
N ASN A 36 -4.51 33.79 7.79
CA ASN A 36 -5.84 33.57 7.21
C ASN A 36 -5.78 32.77 5.90
N GLU A 37 -4.60 32.47 5.40
CA GLU A 37 -4.40 31.62 4.23
C GLU A 37 -4.43 30.15 4.63
N PHE A 38 -5.11 29.35 3.82
CA PHE A 38 -5.21 27.91 4.03
C PHE A 38 -4.35 27.17 3.01
N CYS A 39 -3.50 26.27 3.47
CA CYS A 39 -2.53 25.57 2.63
C CYS A 39 -2.45 24.07 2.98
N VAL A 40 -2.03 23.27 2.01
CA VAL A 40 -1.77 21.83 2.17
C VAL A 40 -0.35 21.52 1.73
N PHE A 41 0.39 20.77 2.55
CA PHE A 41 1.71 20.24 2.23
C PHE A 41 1.69 18.71 2.35
N ALA A 42 2.00 17.99 1.26
CA ALA A 42 1.99 16.54 1.22
C ALA A 42 3.36 16.00 0.81
N GLY A 43 4.02 15.27 1.71
CA GLY A 43 5.31 14.62 1.47
C GLY A 43 5.19 13.22 0.90
N ASN A 44 6.18 12.84 0.09
CA ASN A 44 6.38 11.53 -0.52
C ASN A 44 5.12 11.03 -1.26
N TYR A 45 4.65 11.83 -2.20
CA TYR A 45 3.37 11.63 -2.87
C TYR A 45 3.56 11.14 -4.31
N ASN A 46 2.72 10.20 -4.76
CA ASN A 46 2.75 9.71 -6.14
C ASN A 46 1.48 10.13 -6.89
N ILE A 47 1.67 10.95 -7.93
CA ILE A 47 0.61 11.42 -8.82
C ILE A 47 1.01 11.17 -10.29
N GLY A 48 1.14 9.89 -10.62
CA GLY A 48 1.67 9.42 -11.91
C GLY A 48 3.19 9.54 -12.05
N CYS A 49 3.82 10.34 -11.19
CA CYS A 49 5.25 10.38 -10.91
C CYS A 49 5.47 10.47 -9.40
N GLU A 50 6.61 9.97 -8.93
CA GLU A 50 7.05 10.10 -7.54
C GLU A 50 7.54 11.54 -7.30
N LEU A 51 6.95 12.20 -6.32
CA LEU A 51 7.32 13.55 -5.89
C LEU A 51 7.79 13.50 -4.44
N ASP A 52 8.83 14.29 -4.14
CA ASP A 52 9.28 14.46 -2.76
C ASP A 52 8.23 15.22 -1.95
N ALA A 53 7.59 16.24 -2.55
CA ALA A 53 6.41 16.84 -1.98
C ALA A 53 5.49 17.51 -3.01
N LEU A 54 4.26 17.81 -2.58
CA LEU A 54 3.26 18.61 -3.27
C LEU A 54 2.76 19.69 -2.29
N PHE A 55 2.80 20.95 -2.72
CA PHE A 55 2.27 22.07 -1.94
C PHE A 55 1.10 22.73 -2.67
N ILE A 56 0.02 23.02 -1.95
CA ILE A 56 -1.20 23.60 -2.48
C ILE A 56 -1.54 24.82 -1.64
N LYS A 57 -1.58 25.98 -2.28
CA LYS A 57 -2.08 27.22 -1.70
C LYS A 57 -3.12 27.85 -2.61
N LYS A 58 -3.69 28.97 -2.19
CA LYS A 58 -4.76 29.67 -2.93
C LYS A 58 -4.41 29.89 -4.40
N ASP A 59 -3.22 30.37 -4.68
CA ASP A 59 -2.81 30.85 -6.01
C ASP A 59 -1.77 29.96 -6.70
N ALA A 60 -1.48 28.76 -6.17
CA ALA A 60 -0.54 27.83 -6.80
C ALA A 60 -0.73 26.37 -6.34
N ILE A 61 -0.48 25.45 -7.27
CA ILE A 61 -0.21 24.03 -6.98
C ILE A 61 1.22 23.77 -7.41
N ILE A 62 2.09 23.41 -6.46
CA ILE A 62 3.54 23.38 -6.63
C ILE A 62 4.03 21.96 -6.40
N SER A 63 4.68 21.39 -7.40
CA SER A 63 5.37 20.10 -7.26
C SER A 63 6.81 20.33 -6.81
N ILE A 64 7.31 19.52 -5.88
CA ILE A 64 8.59 19.77 -5.20
C ILE A 64 9.53 18.56 -5.34
N GLU A 65 10.81 18.84 -5.61
CA GLU A 65 11.90 17.87 -5.64
C GLU A 65 13.04 18.32 -4.69
N PHE A 66 13.59 17.38 -3.93
CA PHE A 66 14.66 17.61 -2.97
C PHE A 66 16.03 17.28 -3.58
N LYS A 67 17.05 18.05 -3.20
CA LYS A 67 18.45 17.83 -3.58
C LYS A 67 19.37 17.98 -2.38
N ASN A 68 20.05 16.92 -2.01
CA ASN A 68 21.02 16.95 -0.92
C ASN A 68 22.39 17.50 -1.37
N TYR A 69 22.46 18.79 -1.71
CA TYR A 69 23.67 19.52 -2.09
C TYR A 69 23.68 20.94 -1.48
N GLY A 70 24.85 21.58 -1.44
CA GLY A 70 25.07 22.95 -0.96
C GLY A 70 26.33 23.59 -1.57
N GLY A 71 26.35 24.92 -1.65
CA GLY A 71 27.41 25.72 -2.28
C GLY A 71 27.04 26.24 -3.67
N ASN A 72 28.01 26.35 -4.58
CA ASN A 72 27.82 27.03 -5.86
C ASN A 72 27.11 26.11 -6.85
N VAL A 73 25.83 26.39 -7.10
CA VAL A 73 24.98 25.65 -8.03
C VAL A 73 24.92 26.38 -9.37
N VAL A 74 25.29 25.67 -10.44
CA VAL A 74 25.15 26.15 -11.82
C VAL A 74 24.02 25.38 -12.49
N ALA A 75 22.92 26.07 -12.78
CA ALA A 75 21.76 25.53 -13.46
C ALA A 75 21.81 25.88 -14.95
N ASN A 76 21.99 24.87 -15.81
CA ASN A 76 22.16 25.05 -17.25
C ASN A 76 20.90 24.64 -18.04
N GLU A 77 20.60 25.38 -19.12
CA GLU A 77 19.55 25.02 -20.08
C GLU A 77 19.91 23.75 -20.86
N ASN A 78 21.20 23.64 -21.23
CA ASN A 78 21.76 22.52 -21.97
C ASN A 78 22.88 21.88 -21.15
N GLY A 79 22.81 20.57 -20.97
CA GLY A 79 23.81 19.81 -20.23
C GLY A 79 23.49 19.64 -18.75
N GLU A 80 24.50 19.21 -17.99
CA GLU A 80 24.37 18.87 -16.59
C GLU A 80 24.32 20.11 -15.70
N TRP A 81 23.59 19.99 -14.59
CA TRP A 81 23.70 20.94 -13.49
C TRP A 81 24.84 20.52 -12.59
N THR A 82 25.52 21.47 -11.98
CA THR A 82 26.66 21.18 -11.11
C THR A 82 26.59 21.92 -9.80
N CYS A 83 27.06 21.29 -8.72
CA CYS A 83 27.31 21.90 -7.43
C CYS A 83 28.82 21.84 -7.14
N ASN A 84 29.50 22.99 -7.02
CA ASN A 84 30.96 23.06 -6.85
C ASN A 84 31.72 22.20 -7.89
N GLY A 85 31.27 22.21 -9.14
CA GLY A 85 31.83 21.41 -10.24
C GLY A 85 31.44 19.93 -10.26
N LYS A 86 30.70 19.42 -9.27
CA LYS A 86 30.17 18.03 -9.27
C LYS A 86 28.78 17.97 -9.90
N ILE A 87 28.55 17.01 -10.78
CA ILE A 87 27.25 16.82 -11.45
C ILE A 87 26.15 16.48 -10.44
N ILE A 88 25.04 17.20 -10.53
CA ILE A 88 23.79 16.94 -9.80
C ILE A 88 22.91 16.07 -10.71
N LYS A 89 22.47 14.91 -10.20
CA LYS A 89 21.66 13.96 -11.00
C LYS A 89 20.16 14.22 -10.84
N GLY A 90 19.41 14.04 -11.93
CA GLY A 90 17.95 13.90 -11.90
C GLY A 90 17.57 12.42 -12.10
N GLY A 91 16.96 11.78 -11.10
CA GLY A 91 16.42 10.41 -11.20
C GLY A 91 17.25 9.38 -12.01
N SER A 92 16.58 8.37 -12.59
CA SER A 92 17.23 7.31 -13.38
C SER A 92 17.84 7.84 -14.70
N ARG A 93 19.14 8.20 -14.67
CA ARG A 93 19.97 8.62 -15.82
C ARG A 93 19.50 9.89 -16.56
N LYS A 94 18.81 10.82 -15.88
CA LYS A 94 18.38 12.11 -16.47
C LYS A 94 19.18 13.27 -15.87
N THR A 95 19.18 14.40 -16.57
CA THR A 95 19.57 15.69 -16.00
C THR A 95 18.46 16.19 -15.05
N VAL A 96 18.81 17.11 -14.16
CA VAL A 96 17.85 17.76 -13.24
C VAL A 96 16.68 18.41 -14.02
N LEU A 97 16.99 19.19 -15.06
CA LEU A 97 15.98 19.87 -15.87
C LEU A 97 15.05 18.89 -16.61
N GLN A 98 15.57 17.76 -17.10
CA GLN A 98 14.74 16.74 -17.75
C GLN A 98 13.75 16.10 -16.77
N GLN A 99 14.19 15.78 -15.55
CA GLN A 99 13.30 15.23 -14.53
C GLN A 99 12.21 16.24 -14.14
N ALA A 100 12.59 17.50 -13.92
CA ALA A 100 11.66 18.59 -13.62
C ALA A 100 10.59 18.76 -14.72
N ARG A 101 10.98 18.71 -16.01
CA ARG A 101 10.04 18.81 -17.15
C ARG A 101 9.02 17.66 -17.15
N ILE A 102 9.47 16.44 -16.87
CA ILE A 102 8.60 15.26 -16.79
C ILE A 102 7.62 15.40 -15.64
N ASN A 103 8.10 15.78 -14.45
CA ASN A 103 7.27 15.98 -13.27
C ASN A 103 6.22 17.07 -13.54
N HIS A 104 6.65 18.25 -14.01
CA HIS A 104 5.79 19.36 -14.39
C HIS A 104 4.65 18.94 -15.34
N SER A 105 4.98 18.21 -16.42
CA SER A 105 3.99 17.75 -17.38
C SER A 105 3.07 16.66 -16.82
N THR A 106 3.59 15.77 -15.96
CA THR A 106 2.84 14.63 -15.43
C THR A 106 1.83 15.09 -14.39
N VAL A 107 2.25 15.90 -13.42
CA VAL A 107 1.37 16.43 -12.37
C VAL A 107 0.18 17.17 -12.98
N LYS A 108 0.43 18.04 -13.97
CA LYS A 108 -0.64 18.77 -14.67
C LYS A 108 -1.62 17.84 -15.40
N LYS A 109 -1.11 16.78 -16.02
CA LYS A 109 -1.95 15.78 -16.71
C LYS A 109 -2.82 15.02 -15.70
N GLU A 110 -2.24 14.56 -14.60
CA GLU A 110 -2.95 13.75 -13.61
C GLU A 110 -3.96 14.58 -12.80
N LEU A 111 -3.65 15.82 -12.43
CA LEU A 111 -4.63 16.74 -11.82
C LEU A 111 -5.84 16.97 -12.74
N LYS A 112 -5.62 17.05 -14.05
CA LYS A 112 -6.71 17.15 -15.03
C LYS A 112 -7.57 15.88 -15.04
N VAL A 113 -6.96 14.70 -14.91
CA VAL A 113 -7.67 13.40 -14.82
C VAL A 113 -8.49 13.33 -13.53
N LEU A 114 -7.99 13.90 -12.44
CA LEU A 114 -8.70 14.02 -11.16
C LEU A 114 -9.86 15.04 -11.19
N GLY A 115 -10.14 15.67 -12.33
CA GLY A 115 -11.27 16.58 -12.49
C GLY A 115 -10.99 18.00 -12.00
N VAL A 116 -9.73 18.36 -11.71
CA VAL A 116 -9.37 19.74 -11.40
C VAL A 116 -9.61 20.63 -12.62
N VAL A 117 -10.24 21.78 -12.41
CA VAL A 117 -10.65 22.68 -13.48
C VAL A 117 -9.43 23.08 -14.32
N LYS A 118 -9.50 22.84 -15.63
CA LYS A 118 -8.38 23.05 -16.57
C LYS A 118 -7.69 24.42 -16.43
N ASN A 119 -8.44 25.47 -16.13
CA ASN A 119 -7.88 26.81 -15.94
C ASN A 119 -7.01 26.91 -14.68
N GLN A 120 -7.41 26.27 -13.56
CA GLN A 120 -6.69 26.28 -12.29
C GLN A 120 -5.37 25.48 -12.32
N ILE A 121 -5.15 24.69 -13.36
CA ILE A 121 -3.92 23.90 -13.58
C ILE A 121 -3.24 24.29 -14.89
N LYS A 122 -3.55 25.48 -15.42
CA LYS A 122 -2.88 25.99 -16.63
C LYS A 122 -1.39 26.14 -16.36
N ASP A 123 -1.01 26.55 -15.16
CA ASP A 123 0.36 26.67 -14.69
C ASP A 123 0.49 25.84 -13.40
N VAL A 124 1.42 24.88 -13.40
CA VAL A 124 1.74 24.03 -12.24
C VAL A 124 3.25 24.10 -12.04
N PRO A 125 3.77 25.07 -11.26
CA PRO A 125 5.20 25.25 -11.09
C PRO A 125 5.87 24.02 -10.47
N HIS A 126 7.16 23.88 -10.76
CA HIS A 126 8.03 22.90 -10.15
C HIS A 126 9.11 23.62 -9.34
N LEU A 127 9.35 23.17 -8.12
CA LEU A 127 10.30 23.77 -7.19
C LEU A 127 11.35 22.75 -6.78
N ILE A 128 12.62 23.07 -7.02
CA ILE A 128 13.75 22.28 -6.54
C ILE A 128 14.30 22.93 -5.28
N ILE A 129 14.39 22.16 -4.19
CA ILE A 129 14.87 22.63 -2.90
C ILE A 129 16.17 21.91 -2.55
N PHE A 130 17.24 22.68 -2.45
CA PHE A 130 18.54 22.22 -1.98
C PHE A 130 18.55 22.15 -0.45
N HIS A 131 19.03 21.04 0.10
CA HIS A 131 19.02 20.82 1.54
C HIS A 131 19.89 21.85 2.28
N GLN A 132 21.05 22.19 1.72
CA GLN A 132 22.01 23.15 2.27
C GLN A 132 21.97 24.46 1.48
N PRO A 133 22.48 25.58 2.05
CA PRO A 133 22.52 26.88 1.38
C PRO A 133 23.23 26.85 0.03
N ILE A 134 22.75 27.63 -0.94
CA ILE A 134 23.32 27.69 -2.29
C ILE A 134 23.62 29.11 -2.78
N GLU A 135 24.66 29.24 -3.59
CA GLU A 135 24.85 30.38 -4.50
C GLU A 135 24.46 29.93 -5.91
N LEU A 136 23.39 30.51 -6.47
CA LEU A 136 22.81 30.04 -7.72
C LEU A 136 23.24 30.88 -8.93
N GLU A 137 23.98 30.26 -9.85
CA GLU A 137 24.16 30.73 -11.23
C GLU A 137 23.07 30.11 -12.13
N ASN A 138 22.03 30.88 -12.43
CA ASN A 138 20.87 30.40 -13.20
C ASN A 138 20.94 30.78 -14.68
N ASN A 139 21.50 29.86 -15.49
CA ASN A 139 21.66 29.98 -16.94
C ASN A 139 20.45 29.40 -17.73
N LEU A 140 19.28 29.28 -17.10
CA LEU A 140 18.06 28.84 -17.75
C LEU A 140 17.41 29.96 -18.56
N SER A 141 16.75 29.59 -19.66
CA SER A 141 15.93 30.50 -20.47
C SER A 141 14.79 31.10 -19.66
N ALA A 142 14.31 32.27 -20.07
CA ALA A 142 13.14 32.91 -19.47
C ALA A 142 11.91 31.98 -19.43
N THR A 143 11.73 31.15 -20.46
CA THR A 143 10.64 30.16 -20.53
C THR A 143 10.75 29.08 -19.45
N ASN A 144 11.93 28.54 -19.16
CA ASN A 144 12.04 27.57 -18.07
C ASN A 144 11.94 28.25 -16.70
N ARG A 145 12.52 29.44 -16.55
CA ARG A 145 12.44 30.21 -15.31
C ARG A 145 11.03 30.63 -14.91
N SER A 146 10.07 30.61 -15.85
CA SER A 146 8.68 30.96 -15.55
C SER A 146 7.89 29.84 -14.87
N TRP A 147 8.38 28.60 -14.88
CA TRP A 147 7.71 27.45 -14.24
C TRP A 147 8.62 26.62 -13.35
N LEU A 148 9.95 26.70 -13.52
CA LEU A 148 10.94 26.02 -12.71
C LEU A 148 11.61 26.99 -11.74
N HIS A 149 11.40 26.75 -10.46
CA HIS A 149 11.94 27.54 -9.36
C HIS A 149 13.01 26.73 -8.62
N ILE A 150 14.01 27.42 -8.11
CA ILE A 150 15.18 26.84 -7.44
C ILE A 150 15.43 27.65 -6.17
N THR A 151 15.63 26.97 -5.06
CA THR A 151 15.97 27.56 -3.75
C THR A 151 16.72 26.56 -2.89
N ASP A 152 17.23 26.99 -1.75
CA ASP A 152 17.61 26.12 -0.65
C ASP A 152 16.54 26.11 0.46
N SER A 153 16.74 25.26 1.46
CA SER A 153 15.82 25.12 2.59
C SER A 153 15.70 26.39 3.43
N GLU A 154 16.77 27.20 3.56
CA GLU A 154 16.75 28.43 4.36
C GLU A 154 15.86 29.51 3.73
N HIS A 155 15.90 29.65 2.41
CA HIS A 155 15.12 30.63 1.65
C HIS A 155 13.79 30.06 1.12
N PHE A 156 13.39 28.87 1.57
CA PHE A 156 12.23 28.16 1.05
C PHE A 156 10.93 28.96 1.16
N ILE A 157 10.66 29.56 2.33
CA ILE A 157 9.42 30.29 2.60
C ILE A 157 9.29 31.52 1.69
N GLU A 158 10.35 32.34 1.60
CA GLU A 158 10.40 33.50 0.70
C GLU A 158 10.12 33.06 -0.75
N LYS A 159 10.76 31.97 -1.19
CA LYS A 159 10.55 31.46 -2.55
C LYS A 159 9.13 30.95 -2.78
N LEU A 160 8.54 30.33 -1.77
CA LEU A 160 7.19 29.79 -1.84
C LEU A 160 6.14 30.90 -1.97
N ASP A 161 6.34 32.01 -1.24
CA ASP A 161 5.49 33.19 -1.30
C ASP A 161 5.58 33.87 -2.68
N ASP A 162 6.77 33.96 -3.27
CA ASP A 162 7.01 34.50 -4.62
C ASP A 162 6.30 33.72 -5.74
N ILE A 163 6.08 32.41 -5.56
CA ILE A 163 5.47 31.56 -6.58
C ILE A 163 3.96 31.80 -6.59
N THR A 164 3.47 32.45 -7.64
CA THR A 164 2.04 32.70 -7.86
C THR A 164 1.66 32.30 -9.29
N CYS A 165 0.44 31.78 -9.48
CA CYS A 165 -0.08 31.38 -10.79
C CYS A 165 -1.37 32.15 -11.08
N PRO A 166 -1.38 33.10 -12.04
CA PRO A 166 -2.52 34.00 -12.28
C PRO A 166 -3.85 33.31 -12.63
N HIS A 167 -3.80 32.05 -13.06
CA HIS A 167 -4.97 31.27 -13.42
C HIS A 167 -5.47 30.33 -12.32
N THR A 168 -4.70 30.20 -11.23
CA THR A 168 -5.01 29.36 -10.09
C THR A 168 -5.61 30.24 -9.00
N ASP A 169 -6.86 29.95 -8.62
CA ASP A 169 -7.55 30.60 -7.51
C ASP A 169 -8.41 29.55 -6.81
N LEU A 170 -7.88 29.02 -5.71
CA LEU A 170 -8.47 27.97 -4.90
C LEU A 170 -8.95 28.58 -3.59
N ALA A 171 -10.27 28.64 -3.41
CA ALA A 171 -10.84 28.95 -2.10
C ALA A 171 -10.42 27.88 -1.06
N PRO A 172 -10.37 28.18 0.26
CA PRO A 172 -9.98 27.22 1.28
C PRO A 172 -10.71 25.88 1.19
N LEU A 173 -12.04 25.90 0.97
CA LEU A 173 -12.82 24.69 0.76
C LEU A 173 -12.44 23.94 -0.54
N GLY A 174 -12.03 24.66 -1.57
CA GLY A 174 -11.48 24.08 -2.80
C GLY A 174 -10.14 23.36 -2.56
N ILE A 175 -9.29 23.91 -1.69
CA ILE A 175 -8.03 23.27 -1.27
C ILE A 175 -8.31 22.01 -0.45
N VAL A 176 -9.26 22.07 0.50
CA VAL A 176 -9.71 20.88 1.25
C VAL A 176 -10.25 19.80 0.31
N LYS A 177 -11.16 20.15 -0.60
CA LYS A 177 -11.70 19.21 -1.60
C LYS A 177 -10.62 18.65 -2.51
N LEU A 178 -9.59 19.43 -2.85
CA LEU A 178 -8.47 18.96 -3.63
C LEU A 178 -7.62 17.96 -2.82
N ALA A 179 -7.34 18.22 -1.53
CA ALA A 179 -6.67 17.28 -0.65
C ALA A 179 -7.46 15.97 -0.48
N GLU A 180 -8.79 16.04 -0.39
CA GLU A 180 -9.68 14.88 -0.38
C GLU A 180 -9.63 14.12 -1.71
N THR A 181 -9.65 14.83 -2.85
CA THR A 181 -9.53 14.24 -4.20
C THR A 181 -8.17 13.56 -4.39
N LEU A 182 -7.13 14.09 -3.77
CA LEU A 182 -5.79 13.51 -3.72
C LEU A 182 -5.65 12.39 -2.69
N ASN A 183 -6.73 12.10 -1.94
CA ASN A 183 -6.82 11.08 -0.89
C ASN A 183 -5.76 11.22 0.20
N LEU A 184 -5.51 12.45 0.65
CA LEU A 184 -4.45 12.74 1.63
C LEU A 184 -4.87 12.44 3.09
N ASN A 185 -6.17 12.43 3.40
CA ASN A 185 -6.69 12.35 4.76
C ASN A 185 -6.11 11.22 5.64
N PRO A 186 -5.88 9.98 5.14
CA PRO A 186 -5.28 8.91 5.95
C PRO A 186 -3.83 9.17 6.39
N PHE A 187 -3.17 10.16 5.80
CA PHE A 187 -1.73 10.42 5.94
C PHE A 187 -1.43 11.68 6.76
N TYR A 188 -2.41 12.17 7.51
CA TYR A 188 -2.35 13.43 8.23
C TYR A 188 -1.28 13.43 9.34
N LEU A 189 -0.49 14.51 9.42
CA LEU A 189 0.53 14.73 10.45
C LEU A 189 0.07 15.83 11.41
N THR A 190 -0.34 15.42 12.61
CA THR A 190 -0.93 16.35 13.59
C THR A 190 0.13 17.32 14.14
N GLU A 191 1.34 16.84 14.34
CA GLU A 191 2.46 17.61 14.88
C GLU A 191 2.89 18.77 13.98
N PHE A 192 2.64 18.68 12.68
CA PHE A 192 2.99 19.69 11.66
C PHE A 192 1.78 20.42 11.07
N SER A 193 0.60 20.28 11.65
CA SER A 193 -0.63 20.91 11.16
C SER A 193 -1.22 21.86 12.20
N ASN A 194 -1.75 23.00 11.75
CA ASN A 194 -2.32 24.04 12.62
C ASN A 194 -3.57 24.72 12.02
N ALA A 195 -4.18 24.14 10.99
CA ALA A 195 -5.35 24.74 10.36
C ALA A 195 -6.57 24.89 11.31
N THR A 196 -7.21 26.05 11.24
CA THR A 196 -8.39 26.43 12.03
C THR A 196 -9.62 26.67 11.16
N TYR A 197 -10.80 26.37 11.70
CA TYR A 197 -12.09 26.48 11.02
C TYR A 197 -13.02 27.47 11.74
N ASP A 198 -13.59 28.42 11.01
CA ASP A 198 -14.63 29.29 11.54
C ASP A 198 -15.95 28.50 11.61
N LYS A 199 -16.57 28.44 12.79
CA LYS A 199 -17.92 27.88 12.94
C LYS A 199 -18.95 28.76 12.20
N PRO A 200 -19.92 28.19 11.46
CA PRO A 200 -21.11 28.94 11.07
C PRO A 200 -21.92 29.30 12.33
N ALA A 201 -22.42 30.53 12.42
CA ALA A 201 -23.37 30.92 13.45
C ALA A 201 -24.72 30.25 13.20
N GLU A 202 -25.19 29.41 14.13
CA GLU A 202 -26.53 28.83 14.06
C GLU A 202 -27.60 29.91 14.33
N PRO A 203 -28.70 29.96 13.55
CA PRO A 203 -29.86 30.77 13.88
C PRO A 203 -30.59 30.15 15.07
N ILE A 204 -30.81 30.94 16.12
CA ILE A 204 -31.61 30.54 17.28
C ILE A 204 -33.10 30.54 16.89
N GLU A 205 -33.67 29.37 16.62
CA GLU A 205 -35.13 29.19 16.69
C GLU A 205 -35.53 28.81 18.13
N LYS A 206 -36.26 29.73 18.78
CA LYS A 206 -36.96 29.47 20.04
C LYS A 206 -38.11 28.51 19.78
N ILE A 207 -38.13 27.38 20.46
CA ILE A 207 -39.35 26.57 20.61
C ILE A 207 -39.72 26.57 22.10
N GLU A 208 -40.92 27.08 22.38
CA GLU A 208 -41.53 27.17 23.71
C GLU A 208 -41.84 25.77 24.27
N LEU A 209 -41.47 25.57 25.54
CA LEU A 209 -41.84 24.41 26.34
C LEU A 209 -43.34 24.45 26.67
N ILE A 210 -44.07 23.41 26.28
CA ILE A 210 -45.38 23.12 26.87
C ILE A 210 -45.16 22.22 28.09
N GLU A 211 -45.52 22.78 29.24
CA GLU A 211 -45.74 22.08 30.51
C GLU A 211 -46.95 21.15 30.39
N ASP A 212 -46.77 19.87 30.71
CA ASP A 212 -47.54 19.18 31.76
C ASP A 212 -47.37 17.65 31.63
N ILE A 213 -46.97 17.00 32.73
CA ILE A 213 -47.84 16.09 33.50
C ILE A 213 -47.08 15.62 34.76
N LYS A 214 -47.55 16.18 35.88
CA LYS A 214 -47.83 15.60 37.21
C LYS A 214 -46.80 14.72 37.94
N LYS A 215 -46.33 15.34 39.03
CA LYS A 215 -45.81 14.81 40.31
C LYS A 215 -46.42 13.48 40.78
N TYR A 216 -45.54 12.57 41.19
CA TYR A 216 -45.73 11.71 42.35
C TYR A 216 -44.38 11.35 42.98
N GLU A 217 -44.22 11.62 44.28
CA GLU A 217 -43.09 11.26 45.14
C GLU A 217 -43.65 11.08 46.57
N PRO A 218 -42.97 10.40 47.52
CA PRO A 218 -42.25 9.13 47.43
C PRO A 218 -42.59 8.23 48.65
N HIS A 219 -41.76 7.20 48.88
CA HIS A 219 -41.57 6.35 50.07
C HIS A 219 -42.06 4.91 49.95
N THR A 220 -41.12 3.97 49.79
CA THR A 220 -40.67 3.16 50.94
C THR A 220 -39.27 2.61 50.69
N GLU A 221 -38.42 2.73 51.73
CA GLU A 221 -37.08 2.21 51.80
C GLU A 221 -37.08 0.69 51.89
N GLU A 222 -36.26 0.01 51.09
CA GLU A 222 -35.65 -1.25 51.51
C GLU A 222 -34.15 -1.26 51.20
N LYS A 223 -33.39 -1.46 52.28
CA LYS A 223 -31.94 -1.50 52.36
C LYS A 223 -31.33 -2.52 51.39
N LYS A 224 -30.46 -2.07 50.49
CA LYS A 224 -29.34 -2.88 50.00
C LYS A 224 -28.04 -2.11 50.12
N GLN A 225 -27.06 -2.82 50.65
CA GLN A 225 -25.76 -2.37 51.10
C GLN A 225 -25.07 -1.47 50.08
N LYS A 226 -24.58 -0.31 50.52
CA LYS A 226 -23.47 0.38 49.86
C LYS A 226 -22.31 -0.61 49.77
N LYS A 227 -22.12 -1.25 48.61
CA LYS A 227 -20.78 -1.63 48.19
C LYS A 227 -20.05 -0.31 47.99
N LYS A 228 -19.11 0.00 48.88
CA LYS A 228 -18.06 0.97 48.59
C LYS A 228 -17.41 0.51 47.30
N GLU A 229 -17.78 1.09 46.18
CA GLU A 229 -16.94 1.05 44.99
C GLU A 229 -15.66 1.79 45.39
N VAL A 230 -14.57 1.04 45.50
CA VAL A 230 -13.25 1.61 45.75
C VAL A 230 -12.95 2.43 44.50
N MET A 231 -13.11 3.74 44.59
CA MET A 231 -12.76 4.67 43.53
C MET A 231 -11.26 4.48 43.25
N LEU A 232 -10.93 3.91 42.09
CA LEU A 232 -9.55 3.66 41.68
C LEU A 232 -8.87 5.01 41.49
N ASN A 233 -7.99 5.37 42.44
CA ASN A 233 -7.24 6.61 42.34
C ASN A 233 -6.04 6.42 41.41
N PHE A 234 -6.26 6.68 40.13
CA PHE A 234 -5.20 6.69 39.12
C PHE A 234 -4.44 8.03 39.02
N ASP A 235 -4.77 9.03 39.87
CA ASP A 235 -4.18 10.38 39.77
C ASP A 235 -2.67 10.38 39.96
N SER A 236 -2.11 9.42 40.71
CA SER A 236 -0.67 9.30 40.91
C SER A 236 0.12 8.79 39.69
N PHE A 237 -0.56 8.30 38.65
CA PHE A 237 0.07 7.71 37.45
C PHE A 237 -0.17 8.50 36.17
N VAL A 238 -0.90 9.61 36.26
CA VAL A 238 -1.20 10.49 35.13
C VAL A 238 0.10 11.09 34.61
N VAL A 239 0.27 11.06 33.29
CA VAL A 239 1.36 11.76 32.61
C VAL A 239 0.80 13.03 31.99
N GLU A 240 1.51 14.15 32.12
CA GLU A 240 1.12 15.46 31.60
C GLU A 240 2.20 16.01 30.65
N ASP A 241 2.71 15.16 29.77
CA ASP A 241 3.56 15.58 28.65
C ASP A 241 2.70 15.95 27.43
N GLU A 242 3.32 16.58 26.43
CA GLU A 242 2.60 17.07 25.25
C GLU A 242 1.86 15.95 24.49
N ASN A 243 2.41 14.73 24.45
CA ASN A 243 1.79 13.59 23.78
C ASN A 243 0.60 13.05 24.57
N SER A 244 0.71 12.97 25.90
CA SER A 244 -0.37 12.52 26.78
C SER A 244 -1.54 13.52 26.82
N ILE A 245 -1.24 14.82 26.76
CA ILE A 245 -2.25 15.90 26.67
C ILE A 245 -2.97 15.86 25.32
N ALA A 246 -2.22 15.70 24.22
CA ALA A 246 -2.78 15.57 22.87
C ALA A 246 -3.68 14.33 22.76
N LEU A 247 -3.20 13.18 23.24
CA LEU A 247 -3.97 11.93 23.28
C LEU A 247 -5.24 12.07 24.15
N SER A 248 -5.14 12.68 25.33
CA SER A 248 -6.29 12.97 26.19
C SER A 248 -7.33 13.85 25.49
N ASN A 249 -6.90 14.89 24.78
CA ASN A 249 -7.80 15.81 24.05
C ASN A 249 -8.45 15.14 22.84
N PHE A 250 -7.70 14.33 22.09
CA PHE A 250 -8.22 13.52 20.99
C PHE A 250 -9.32 12.57 21.48
N VAL A 251 -9.05 11.85 22.58
CA VAL A 251 -10.01 10.92 23.19
C VAL A 251 -11.26 11.65 23.68
N LYS A 252 -11.11 12.81 24.32
CA LYS A 252 -12.26 13.64 24.72
C LYS A 252 -13.13 14.01 23.52
N ARG A 253 -12.52 14.32 22.37
CA ARG A 253 -13.27 14.65 21.15
C ARG A 253 -13.99 13.42 20.58
N ILE A 254 -13.33 12.26 20.54
CA ILE A 254 -13.94 11.01 20.07
C ILE A 254 -15.12 10.60 20.95
N VAL A 255 -14.98 10.64 22.28
CA VAL A 255 -16.04 10.23 23.22
C VAL A 255 -17.27 11.14 23.10
N LYS A 256 -17.05 12.47 22.98
CA LYS A 256 -18.15 13.43 22.76
C LYS A 256 -18.91 13.15 21.47
N LEU A 257 -18.20 12.90 20.37
CA LEU A 257 -18.81 12.69 19.06
C LEU A 257 -19.49 11.31 18.93
N SER A 258 -18.84 10.27 19.44
CA SER A 258 -19.29 8.88 19.25
C SER A 258 -20.35 8.45 20.26
N LEU A 259 -20.26 8.92 21.51
CA LEU A 259 -21.14 8.50 22.61
C LEU A 259 -22.12 9.57 23.07
N LYS A 260 -21.97 10.83 22.64
CA LYS A 260 -22.80 11.97 23.09
C LYS A 260 -22.83 12.11 24.62
N LEU A 261 -21.72 11.75 25.27
CA LEU A 261 -21.56 11.90 26.72
C LEU A 261 -20.92 13.25 27.03
N ASP A 262 -21.56 14.00 27.93
CA ASP A 262 -21.08 15.33 28.35
C ASP A 262 -20.24 15.26 29.63
N ASN A 263 -20.52 14.29 30.51
CA ASN A 263 -19.86 14.11 31.80
C ASN A 263 -18.97 12.86 31.81
N PHE A 264 -17.69 13.03 31.48
CA PHE A 264 -16.68 11.98 31.58
C PHE A 264 -15.30 12.57 31.86
N THR A 265 -14.39 11.76 32.39
CA THR A 265 -12.97 12.14 32.57
C THR A 265 -12.07 11.19 31.80
N VAL A 266 -10.99 11.73 31.23
CA VAL A 266 -9.98 10.97 30.49
C VAL A 266 -8.64 11.16 31.17
N LYS A 267 -7.96 10.05 31.48
CA LYS A 267 -6.60 10.07 32.02
C LYS A 267 -5.70 9.19 31.16
N VAL A 268 -4.53 9.72 30.83
CA VAL A 268 -3.45 8.96 30.17
C VAL A 268 -2.43 8.62 31.24
N LEU A 269 -2.19 7.33 31.42
CA LEU A 269 -1.35 6.78 32.46
C LEU A 269 -0.09 6.17 31.84
N ASP A 270 1.02 6.29 32.54
CA ASP A 270 2.25 5.56 32.22
C ASP A 270 2.06 4.09 32.59
N SER A 271 2.19 3.20 31.61
CA SER A 271 1.93 1.77 31.80
C SER A 271 2.90 1.11 32.77
N THR A 272 4.15 1.56 32.84
CA THR A 272 5.15 1.02 33.77
C THR A 272 4.76 1.36 35.21
N ARG A 273 4.35 2.61 35.46
CA ARG A 273 3.88 3.07 36.77
C ARG A 273 2.51 2.51 37.15
N ALA A 274 1.63 2.28 36.18
CA ALA A 274 0.28 1.79 36.41
C ALA A 274 0.18 0.25 36.50
N SER A 275 1.21 -0.49 36.06
CA SER A 275 1.22 -1.96 35.93
C SER A 275 0.71 -2.70 37.17
N SER A 276 1.17 -2.34 38.38
CA SER A 276 0.74 -2.96 39.64
C SER A 276 -0.76 -2.76 39.95
N SER A 277 -1.34 -1.64 39.54
CA SER A 277 -2.77 -1.33 39.75
C SER A 277 -3.67 -2.11 38.78
N PHE A 278 -3.20 -2.33 37.55
CA PHE A 278 -3.91 -3.16 36.56
C PHE A 278 -3.74 -4.66 36.83
N ALA A 279 -2.57 -5.09 37.35
CA ALA A 279 -2.32 -6.47 37.76
C ALA A 279 -3.28 -6.94 38.87
N ALA A 280 -3.68 -6.04 39.79
CA ALA A 280 -4.70 -6.32 40.80
C ALA A 280 -6.09 -6.67 40.21
N HIS A 281 -6.33 -6.36 38.94
CA HIS A 281 -7.53 -6.68 38.17
C HIS A 281 -7.29 -7.80 37.13
N GLY A 282 -6.16 -8.51 37.23
CA GLY A 282 -5.79 -9.58 36.29
C GLY A 282 -5.37 -9.10 34.89
N ILE A 283 -5.04 -7.81 34.74
CA ILE A 283 -4.67 -7.19 33.46
C ILE A 283 -3.16 -6.99 33.41
N ARG A 284 -2.51 -7.54 32.38
CA ARG A 284 -1.09 -7.30 32.08
C ARG A 284 -0.99 -6.25 30.97
N LEU A 285 -0.31 -5.14 31.26
CA LEU A 285 -0.02 -4.07 30.31
C LEU A 285 1.25 -4.39 29.50
N THR A 286 1.28 -3.93 28.26
CA THR A 286 2.26 -4.28 27.22
C THR A 286 2.69 -3.10 26.35
N GLN A 287 1.96 -1.98 26.33
CA GLN A 287 2.31 -0.76 25.57
C GLN A 287 2.67 0.40 26.51
N GLU A 288 3.34 1.43 25.98
CA GLU A 288 3.86 2.60 26.69
C GLU A 288 2.82 3.34 27.56
N TYR A 289 1.61 3.54 27.05
CA TYR A 289 0.54 4.27 27.72
C TYR A 289 -0.74 3.45 27.91
N VAL A 290 -1.49 3.78 28.95
CA VAL A 290 -2.88 3.34 29.13
C VAL A 290 -3.80 4.55 29.15
N VAL A 291 -4.79 4.58 28.27
CA VAL A 291 -5.86 5.58 28.34
C VAL A 291 -7.03 5.01 29.14
N THR A 292 -7.51 5.77 30.12
CA THR A 292 -8.70 5.42 30.91
C THR A 292 -9.81 6.48 30.73
N ILE A 293 -11.06 6.02 30.64
CA ILE A 293 -12.24 6.88 30.62
C ILE A 293 -13.12 6.49 31.81
N ASN A 294 -13.45 7.48 32.65
CA ASN A 294 -14.45 7.32 33.71
C ASN A 294 -15.72 8.09 33.37
N ALA A 295 -16.85 7.38 33.32
CA ALA A 295 -18.20 7.94 33.24
C ALA A 295 -19.23 6.88 33.66
N ASP A 296 -20.37 7.28 34.21
CA ASP A 296 -21.42 6.35 34.63
C ASP A 296 -21.91 5.53 33.42
N GLY A 297 -21.92 4.20 33.54
CA GLY A 297 -22.38 3.27 32.50
C GLY A 297 -21.46 3.12 31.29
N ILE A 298 -20.25 3.70 31.30
CA ILE A 298 -19.33 3.68 30.15
C ILE A 298 -18.93 2.26 29.70
N GLY A 299 -19.01 1.27 30.61
CA GLY A 299 -18.73 -0.13 30.31
C GLY A 299 -19.61 -0.72 29.20
N GLU A 300 -20.84 -0.22 29.02
CA GLU A 300 -21.76 -0.66 27.96
C GLU A 300 -21.33 -0.17 26.57
N HIS A 301 -20.42 0.81 26.50
CA HIS A 301 -19.97 1.43 25.26
C HIS A 301 -18.66 0.87 24.70
N CYS A 302 -18.05 -0.14 25.34
CA CYS A 302 -16.77 -0.74 24.92
C CYS A 302 -16.78 -1.16 23.44
N ALA A 303 -17.80 -1.92 23.00
CA ALA A 303 -17.86 -2.43 21.63
C ALA A 303 -18.04 -1.30 20.59
N LYS A 304 -18.74 -0.22 20.95
CA LYS A 304 -18.93 0.94 20.09
C LYS A 304 -17.63 1.75 19.99
N LEU A 305 -16.98 2.03 21.13
CA LEU A 305 -15.70 2.74 21.15
C LEU A 305 -14.60 1.96 20.43
N ALA A 306 -14.49 0.64 20.65
CA ALA A 306 -13.49 -0.20 19.98
C ALA A 306 -13.58 -0.12 18.45
N LYS A 307 -14.80 -0.07 17.89
CA LYS A 307 -15.02 0.13 16.44
C LYS A 307 -14.60 1.52 15.96
N PHE A 308 -14.74 2.55 16.80
CA PHE A 308 -14.43 3.94 16.44
C PHE A 308 -12.95 4.29 16.58
N ILE A 309 -12.27 3.77 17.60
CA ILE A 309 -10.85 4.06 17.84
C ILE A 309 -9.92 3.02 17.24
N ASN A 310 -10.43 1.87 16.82
CA ASN A 310 -9.63 0.74 16.29
C ASN A 310 -8.62 0.16 17.31
N HIS A 311 -8.92 0.28 18.61
CA HIS A 311 -8.21 -0.39 19.72
C HIS A 311 -9.18 -1.30 20.49
N ALA A 312 -8.64 -2.35 21.12
CA ALA A 312 -9.41 -3.22 22.01
C ALA A 312 -9.72 -2.48 23.33
N VAL A 313 -10.96 -2.01 23.47
CA VAL A 313 -11.45 -1.33 24.69
C VAL A 313 -12.00 -2.35 25.68
N LYS A 314 -11.54 -2.29 26.94
CA LYS A 314 -11.96 -3.20 28.01
C LYS A 314 -12.52 -2.41 29.19
N ALA A 315 -13.53 -2.96 29.86
CA ALA A 315 -14.07 -2.40 31.09
C ALA A 315 -13.31 -2.92 32.31
N ILE A 316 -12.87 -2.01 33.19
CA ILE A 316 -12.35 -2.34 34.53
C ILE A 316 -13.50 -2.41 35.52
N SER A 317 -14.51 -1.56 35.35
CA SER A 317 -15.74 -1.50 36.12
C SER A 317 -16.89 -0.98 35.23
N PRO A 318 -18.16 -0.97 35.70
CA PRO A 318 -19.25 -0.34 34.95
C PRO A 318 -19.02 1.14 34.63
N SER A 319 -18.18 1.82 35.41
CA SER A 319 -17.89 3.26 35.32
C SER A 319 -16.50 3.59 34.77
N THR A 320 -15.67 2.60 34.45
CA THR A 320 -14.29 2.79 33.98
C THR A 320 -13.93 1.81 32.85
N ILE A 321 -13.46 2.36 31.72
CA ILE A 321 -12.91 1.59 30.59
C ILE A 321 -11.48 2.03 30.28
N PHE A 322 -10.72 1.18 29.58
CA PHE A 322 -9.36 1.48 29.17
C PHE A 322 -8.94 0.80 27.85
N TRP A 323 -7.85 1.27 27.26
CA TRP A 323 -7.05 0.58 26.24
C TRP A 323 -5.58 1.03 26.29
N GLU A 324 -4.73 0.32 25.56
CA GLU A 324 -3.28 0.54 25.50
C GLU A 324 -2.87 1.25 24.21
N GLU A 325 -1.90 2.17 24.32
CA GLU A 325 -1.40 3.05 23.25
C GLU A 325 0.14 3.15 23.31
N GLY A 326 0.82 3.36 22.18
CA GLY A 326 2.28 3.54 22.12
C GLY A 326 3.08 2.28 21.80
N GLU A 327 4.42 2.37 21.88
CA GLU A 327 5.33 1.26 21.58
C GLU A 327 5.29 0.16 22.66
N ARG A 328 5.69 -1.06 22.27
CA ARG A 328 5.65 -2.22 23.16
C ARG A 328 6.76 -2.13 24.20
N ILE A 329 6.40 -2.21 25.48
CA ILE A 329 7.36 -2.20 26.59
C ILE A 329 8.05 -3.57 26.67
N ALA A 330 9.38 -3.58 26.71
CA ALA A 330 10.18 -4.78 26.95
C ALA A 330 9.84 -5.35 28.33
N THR A 331 9.46 -6.63 28.41
CA THR A 331 9.06 -7.24 29.69
C THR A 331 10.24 -7.95 30.35
N GLU A 332 10.34 -7.88 31.68
CA GLU A 332 11.43 -8.49 32.48
C GLU A 332 11.58 -10.02 32.34
N SER A 333 10.73 -10.70 31.57
CA SER A 333 10.99 -12.09 31.14
C SER A 333 12.00 -12.21 29.99
N ASP A 334 12.46 -11.09 29.41
CA ASP A 334 13.43 -11.06 28.32
C ASP A 334 14.89 -10.92 28.80
N ASN A 335 15.12 -10.90 30.12
CA ASN A 335 16.45 -10.78 30.71
C ASN A 335 16.79 -11.97 31.63
N SER A 336 17.23 -13.07 31.04
CA SER A 336 18.19 -13.96 31.71
C SER A 336 19.51 -13.95 30.94
N SER A 337 20.54 -13.39 31.59
CA SER A 337 21.95 -13.22 31.20
C SER A 337 22.18 -12.16 30.12
N GLY A 338 22.96 -11.09 30.33
CA GLY A 338 23.84 -10.73 31.43
C GLY A 338 24.99 -9.88 30.87
N VAL A 339 25.14 -8.68 31.45
CA VAL A 339 26.30 -7.77 31.39
C VAL A 339 26.48 -6.97 30.08
N VAL A 340 26.00 -5.72 30.15
CA VAL A 340 26.36 -4.60 29.27
C VAL A 340 27.68 -4.03 29.79
N GLU A 341 28.75 -4.18 29.01
CA GLU A 341 29.86 -3.23 28.99
C GLU A 341 29.85 -2.52 27.64
N GLU A 342 29.86 -1.19 27.70
CA GLU A 342 29.95 -0.28 26.56
C GLU A 342 31.21 -0.57 25.74
N HIS A 343 31.01 -1.13 24.55
CA HIS A 343 31.99 -1.01 23.48
C HIS A 343 31.29 -0.73 22.16
N GLN A 344 31.71 0.39 21.55
CA GLN A 344 31.63 0.65 20.12
C GLN A 344 31.75 -0.65 19.33
N SER A 345 30.60 -1.15 18.87
CA SER A 345 30.51 -2.28 17.96
C SER A 345 29.88 -1.70 16.70
N LYS A 346 30.69 -1.12 15.81
CA LYS A 346 31.20 -1.84 14.65
C LYS A 346 30.17 -2.83 14.16
N GLU A 347 29.54 -2.46 13.05
CA GLU A 347 29.15 -3.37 11.99
C GLU A 347 29.94 -4.68 12.11
N LEU A 348 29.29 -5.71 12.66
CA LEU A 348 29.71 -7.07 12.42
C LEU A 348 29.26 -7.35 11.00
N SER A 349 30.14 -6.97 10.08
CA SER A 349 30.23 -7.47 8.74
C SER A 349 30.28 -9.00 8.78
N ASN A 350 29.12 -9.64 8.81
CA ASN A 350 28.96 -10.86 8.05
C ASN A 350 28.82 -10.41 6.59
N THR A 351 29.87 -10.63 5.81
CA THR A 351 29.80 -10.52 4.36
C THR A 351 28.56 -11.27 3.87
N ASN A 352 27.65 -10.57 3.17
CA ASN A 352 26.94 -11.02 1.96
C ASN A 352 25.86 -10.02 1.51
N SER A 353 26.18 -9.26 0.43
CA SER A 353 25.29 -8.65 -0.57
C SER A 353 23.98 -7.97 -0.13
N ASN A 354 23.83 -6.66 -0.42
CA ASN A 354 22.53 -5.98 -0.52
C ASN A 354 21.67 -6.66 -1.60
N VAL A 355 20.86 -7.64 -1.21
CA VAL A 355 19.95 -8.34 -2.12
C VAL A 355 18.92 -7.32 -2.63
N CYS A 356 18.92 -7.05 -3.94
CA CYS A 356 17.93 -6.18 -4.57
C CYS A 356 16.61 -6.95 -4.73
N PHE A 357 15.72 -6.77 -3.76
CA PHE A 357 14.37 -7.34 -3.83
C PHE A 357 13.50 -6.58 -4.83
N ARG A 358 12.60 -7.31 -5.48
CA ARG A 358 11.66 -6.74 -6.43
C ARG A 358 10.60 -5.85 -5.80
N LYS A 359 9.99 -5.01 -6.63
CA LYS A 359 8.80 -4.26 -6.25
C LYS A 359 7.71 -5.25 -5.85
N SER A 360 7.20 -5.10 -4.64
CA SER A 360 6.08 -5.89 -4.12
C SER A 360 5.01 -5.02 -3.43
N LYS A 361 5.16 -3.69 -3.46
CA LYS A 361 4.24 -2.76 -2.83
C LYS A 361 3.64 -1.83 -3.88
N THR A 362 2.35 -1.54 -3.73
CA THR A 362 1.64 -0.57 -4.56
C THR A 362 0.46 0.08 -3.83
N ILE A 363 -0.18 1.02 -4.51
CA ILE A 363 -1.42 1.69 -4.08
C ILE A 363 -2.44 1.44 -5.18
N LEU A 364 -3.66 1.09 -4.80
CA LEU A 364 -4.75 0.90 -5.74
C LEU A 364 -5.04 2.24 -6.44
N PRO A 365 -5.16 2.29 -7.78
CA PRO A 365 -5.47 3.53 -8.49
C PRO A 365 -6.76 4.16 -7.95
N HIS A 366 -6.75 5.47 -7.69
CA HIS A 366 -7.87 6.15 -7.04
C HIS A 366 -9.22 5.96 -7.75
N TRP A 367 -9.22 5.97 -9.09
CA TRP A 367 -10.45 5.73 -9.85
C TRP A 367 -11.03 4.34 -9.59
N LEU A 368 -10.15 3.33 -9.44
CA LEU A 368 -10.53 1.94 -9.21
C LEU A 368 -10.96 1.75 -7.76
N ASP A 369 -10.24 2.33 -6.82
CA ASP A 369 -10.61 2.41 -5.39
C ASP A 369 -12.01 3.02 -5.20
N LYS A 370 -12.29 4.16 -5.84
CA LYS A 370 -13.62 4.78 -5.82
C LYS A 370 -14.68 3.88 -6.46
N LYS A 371 -14.38 3.28 -7.60
CA LYS A 371 -15.31 2.42 -8.33
C LYS A 371 -15.69 1.19 -7.50
N ILE A 372 -14.74 0.54 -6.83
CA ILE A 372 -15.05 -0.64 -6.02
C ILE A 372 -15.76 -0.27 -4.70
N PHE A 373 -15.29 0.73 -3.95
CA PHE A 373 -15.82 0.99 -2.61
C PHE A 373 -17.06 1.89 -2.61
N ASN A 374 -17.16 2.85 -3.54
CA ASN A 374 -18.28 3.79 -3.55
C ASN A 374 -19.40 3.32 -4.48
N ASP A 375 -19.05 2.88 -5.69
CA ASP A 375 -20.07 2.53 -6.70
C ASP A 375 -20.56 1.09 -6.52
N HIS A 376 -19.64 0.13 -6.37
CA HIS A 376 -19.98 -1.28 -6.07
C HIS A 376 -20.26 -1.56 -4.59
N GLN A 377 -20.05 -0.56 -3.72
CA GLN A 377 -20.25 -0.70 -2.26
C GLN A 377 -19.48 -1.88 -1.67
N ALA A 378 -18.28 -2.15 -2.18
CA ALA A 378 -17.44 -3.23 -1.71
C ALA A 378 -17.10 -3.08 -0.22
N ILE A 379 -16.94 -4.20 0.47
CA ILE A 379 -16.71 -4.23 1.92
C ILE A 379 -15.35 -4.85 2.18
N TYR A 380 -14.48 -4.12 2.89
CA TYR A 380 -13.25 -4.73 3.40
C TYR A 380 -13.57 -5.52 4.68
N ALA A 381 -13.61 -6.85 4.57
CA ALA A 381 -13.83 -7.77 5.68
C ALA A 381 -13.04 -9.07 5.44
N PRO A 382 -11.76 -9.14 5.86
CA PRO A 382 -10.95 -10.34 5.64
C PRO A 382 -11.40 -11.51 6.52
N GLU A 383 -11.87 -12.59 5.87
CA GLU A 383 -12.25 -13.86 6.52
C GLU A 383 -11.71 -15.05 5.74
N HIS A 384 -10.67 -15.72 6.24
CA HIS A 384 -9.92 -16.68 5.43
C HIS A 384 -10.68 -17.98 5.11
N GLU A 385 -11.63 -18.43 5.95
CA GLU A 385 -12.30 -19.72 5.80
C GLU A 385 -13.46 -19.70 4.79
N ARG A 386 -14.21 -18.60 4.67
CA ARG A 386 -15.39 -18.52 3.78
C ARG A 386 -15.02 -18.37 2.30
N TYR A 387 -13.94 -17.65 2.01
CA TYR A 387 -13.54 -17.28 0.65
C TYR A 387 -12.44 -18.20 0.07
N GLU A 388 -12.22 -19.37 0.68
CA GLU A 388 -11.41 -20.44 0.07
C GLU A 388 -12.12 -21.08 -1.14
N TYR A 389 -13.46 -21.00 -1.21
CA TYR A 389 -14.24 -21.47 -2.34
C TYR A 389 -15.13 -20.35 -2.87
N ASN A 390 -14.93 -19.96 -4.14
CA ASN A 390 -15.50 -18.71 -4.66
C ASN A 390 -16.59 -18.89 -5.72
N LEU A 391 -16.82 -20.14 -6.18
CA LEU A 391 -17.81 -20.43 -7.23
C LEU A 391 -19.26 -20.14 -6.79
N ASP A 392 -19.57 -20.22 -5.50
CA ASP A 392 -20.93 -20.09 -4.97
C ASP A 392 -21.23 -18.74 -4.29
N LEU A 393 -20.33 -17.76 -4.42
CA LEU A 393 -20.50 -16.44 -3.80
C LEU A 393 -21.77 -15.76 -4.30
N ASN A 394 -22.62 -15.35 -3.36
CA ASN A 394 -23.78 -14.51 -3.65
C ASN A 394 -23.38 -13.04 -3.79
N GLU A 395 -24.34 -12.17 -4.12
CA GLU A 395 -24.09 -10.73 -4.35
C GLU A 395 -23.41 -10.01 -3.16
N GLU A 396 -23.83 -10.30 -1.92
CA GLU A 396 -23.24 -9.69 -0.73
C GLU A 396 -21.83 -10.21 -0.46
N GLU A 397 -21.60 -11.50 -0.69
CA GLU A 397 -20.28 -12.12 -0.57
C GLU A 397 -19.33 -11.64 -1.67
N LEU A 398 -19.83 -11.37 -2.87
CA LEU A 398 -19.06 -10.74 -3.96
C LEU A 398 -18.62 -9.32 -3.58
N LYS A 399 -19.42 -8.55 -2.83
CA LYS A 399 -19.00 -7.22 -2.33
C LYS A 399 -17.84 -7.33 -1.34
N VAL A 400 -17.86 -8.34 -0.47
CA VAL A 400 -16.73 -8.60 0.43
C VAL A 400 -15.51 -9.06 -0.36
N TYR A 401 -15.70 -9.98 -1.31
CA TYR A 401 -14.61 -10.47 -2.15
C TYR A 401 -13.94 -9.33 -2.92
N LEU A 402 -14.74 -8.45 -3.52
CA LEU A 402 -14.32 -7.26 -4.23
C LEU A 402 -13.61 -6.23 -3.33
N GLY A 403 -13.98 -6.12 -2.05
CA GLY A 403 -13.37 -5.17 -1.12
C GLY A 403 -12.08 -5.67 -0.48
N THR A 404 -11.90 -6.99 -0.39
CA THR A 404 -10.77 -7.63 0.31
C THR A 404 -9.75 -8.27 -0.63
N TYR A 405 -10.20 -9.13 -1.55
CA TYR A 405 -9.29 -9.96 -2.35
C TYR A 405 -8.93 -9.34 -3.70
N PHE A 406 -9.87 -8.61 -4.32
CA PHE A 406 -9.59 -7.91 -5.58
C PHE A 406 -8.40 -6.93 -5.48
N PRO A 407 -8.27 -6.04 -4.46
CA PRO A 407 -7.12 -5.13 -4.36
C PRO A 407 -5.79 -5.88 -4.20
N ARG A 408 -5.81 -7.04 -3.52
CA ARG A 408 -4.64 -7.91 -3.32
C ARG A 408 -4.22 -8.55 -4.64
N SER A 409 -5.14 -9.19 -5.36
CA SER A 409 -4.89 -9.78 -6.68
C SER A 409 -4.39 -8.74 -7.69
N TYR A 410 -4.96 -7.51 -7.65
CA TYR A 410 -4.45 -6.39 -8.44
C TYR A 410 -2.98 -6.10 -8.15
N ALA A 411 -2.62 -5.97 -6.87
CA ALA A 411 -1.26 -5.63 -6.49
C ALA A 411 -0.24 -6.73 -6.80
N GLU A 412 -0.62 -7.98 -6.60
CA GLU A 412 0.18 -9.16 -6.95
C GLU A 412 0.51 -9.13 -8.45
N MET A 413 -0.50 -9.12 -9.32
CA MET A 413 -0.28 -9.18 -10.75
C MET A 413 0.37 -7.91 -11.30
N PHE A 414 -0.03 -6.72 -10.83
CA PHE A 414 0.61 -5.47 -11.23
C PHE A 414 2.10 -5.49 -10.90
N CYS A 415 2.49 -5.88 -9.69
CA CYS A 415 3.90 -5.93 -9.32
C CYS A 415 4.66 -7.00 -10.13
N ILE A 416 4.10 -8.20 -10.31
CA ILE A 416 4.72 -9.27 -11.10
C ILE A 416 4.95 -8.81 -12.54
N ALA A 417 3.91 -8.34 -13.21
CA ALA A 417 3.98 -7.90 -14.60
C ALA A 417 4.87 -6.65 -14.78
N ASP A 418 4.82 -5.68 -13.85
CA ASP A 418 5.69 -4.49 -13.86
C ASP A 418 7.17 -4.88 -13.73
N ASN A 419 7.50 -5.86 -12.89
CA ASN A 419 8.88 -6.37 -12.75
C ASN A 419 9.34 -7.16 -13.99
N LEU A 420 8.45 -7.98 -14.58
CA LEU A 420 8.73 -8.72 -15.82
C LEU A 420 8.98 -7.77 -16.99
N LEU A 421 8.13 -6.77 -17.19
CA LEU A 421 8.20 -5.83 -18.31
C LEU A 421 9.32 -4.78 -18.19
N GLN A 422 9.99 -4.70 -17.02
CA GLN A 422 11.27 -3.99 -16.91
C GLN A 422 12.42 -4.72 -17.62
N ASN A 423 12.30 -6.04 -17.87
CA ASN A 423 13.29 -6.76 -18.64
C ASN A 423 13.26 -6.30 -20.09
N LYS A 424 14.37 -5.71 -20.57
CA LYS A 424 14.44 -5.13 -21.92
C LYS A 424 14.19 -6.15 -23.03
N CYS A 425 14.68 -7.38 -22.87
CA CYS A 425 14.52 -8.44 -23.85
C CYS A 425 13.05 -8.85 -23.95
N LEU A 426 12.42 -9.15 -22.81
CA LEU A 426 11.00 -9.50 -22.75
C LEU A 426 10.11 -8.36 -23.27
N LYS A 427 10.33 -7.13 -22.80
CA LYS A 427 9.59 -5.94 -23.26
C LYS A 427 9.64 -5.82 -24.77
N LYS A 428 10.83 -5.82 -25.36
CA LYS A 428 11.02 -5.73 -26.81
C LYS A 428 10.33 -6.88 -27.56
N THR A 429 10.33 -8.07 -26.97
CA THR A 429 9.67 -9.24 -27.57
C THR A 429 8.14 -9.13 -27.55
N LEU A 430 7.59 -8.43 -26.55
CA LEU A 430 6.15 -8.18 -26.39
C LEU A 430 5.69 -6.85 -27.00
N GLU A 431 6.59 -6.01 -27.52
CA GLU A 431 6.27 -4.79 -28.25
C GLU A 431 5.67 -5.14 -29.62
N GLN A 432 4.33 -5.21 -29.65
CA GLN A 432 3.54 -5.54 -30.82
C GLN A 432 2.19 -4.80 -30.79
N ASP A 433 1.43 -4.90 -31.87
CA ASP A 433 0.15 -4.21 -32.02
C ASP A 433 -0.92 -4.73 -31.06
N GLU A 434 -0.94 -6.04 -30.79
CA GLU A 434 -1.94 -6.68 -29.93
C GLU A 434 -1.34 -7.74 -29.00
N ILE A 435 -1.65 -7.65 -27.71
CA ILE A 435 -1.39 -8.68 -26.70
C ILE A 435 -2.68 -9.43 -26.40
N SER A 436 -2.62 -10.76 -26.53
CA SER A 436 -3.71 -11.66 -26.13
C SER A 436 -3.50 -12.21 -24.73
N VAL A 437 -4.54 -12.12 -23.91
CA VAL A 437 -4.57 -12.61 -22.53
C VAL A 437 -5.67 -13.66 -22.41
N LEU A 438 -5.33 -14.79 -21.80
CA LEU A 438 -6.30 -15.76 -21.29
C LEU A 438 -6.22 -15.75 -19.77
N ASP A 439 -7.35 -15.65 -19.11
CA ASP A 439 -7.44 -15.82 -17.66
C ASP A 439 -8.50 -16.87 -17.33
N TYR A 440 -8.09 -17.92 -16.63
CA TYR A 440 -8.93 -19.04 -16.26
C TYR A 440 -9.08 -19.07 -14.74
N GLY A 441 -10.26 -18.71 -14.24
CA GLY A 441 -10.56 -18.47 -12.83
C GLY A 441 -10.40 -17.02 -12.43
N CYS A 442 -10.83 -16.09 -13.30
CA CYS A 442 -10.52 -14.68 -13.14
C CYS A 442 -11.28 -14.00 -11.98
N GLY A 443 -12.30 -14.65 -11.41
CA GLY A 443 -13.16 -14.05 -10.39
C GLY A 443 -13.67 -12.66 -10.78
N THR A 444 -13.47 -11.69 -9.88
CA THR A 444 -13.80 -10.27 -10.11
C THR A 444 -12.72 -9.51 -10.92
N GLY A 445 -11.60 -10.17 -11.23
CA GLY A 445 -10.56 -9.74 -12.18
C GLY A 445 -9.55 -8.73 -11.65
N GLY A 446 -9.18 -8.81 -10.37
CA GLY A 446 -8.13 -7.96 -9.80
C GLY A 446 -6.81 -8.09 -10.56
N GLU A 447 -6.40 -9.32 -10.83
CA GLU A 447 -5.22 -9.69 -11.61
C GLU A 447 -5.28 -9.15 -13.05
N ILE A 448 -6.44 -9.22 -13.71
CA ILE A 448 -6.64 -8.64 -15.05
C ILE A 448 -6.40 -7.13 -15.04
N LEU A 449 -6.98 -6.41 -14.08
CA LEU A 449 -6.80 -4.96 -13.97
C LEU A 449 -5.34 -4.60 -13.61
N GLY A 450 -4.68 -5.44 -12.80
CA GLY A 450 -3.25 -5.32 -12.48
C GLY A 450 -2.37 -5.49 -13.72
N LEU A 451 -2.67 -6.49 -14.56
CA LEU A 451 -1.97 -6.74 -15.82
C LEU A 451 -2.21 -5.63 -16.84
N ILE A 452 -3.45 -5.17 -17.02
CA ILE A 452 -3.80 -4.03 -17.89
C ILE A 452 -2.98 -2.80 -17.50
N THR A 453 -2.86 -2.53 -16.20
CA THR A 453 -2.10 -1.38 -15.69
C THR A 453 -0.60 -1.52 -16.00
N ALA A 454 -0.02 -2.70 -15.82
CA ALA A 454 1.39 -2.95 -16.13
C ALA A 454 1.67 -2.84 -17.64
N ILE A 455 0.84 -3.47 -18.49
CA ILE A 455 0.98 -3.39 -19.95
C ILE A 455 0.85 -1.94 -20.39
N GLY A 456 -0.17 -1.22 -19.93
CA GLY A 456 -0.37 0.19 -20.29
C GLY A 456 0.79 1.11 -19.90
N ARG A 457 1.52 0.77 -18.84
CA ARG A 457 2.72 1.52 -18.41
C ARG A 457 3.90 1.27 -19.32
N HIS A 458 4.12 0.03 -19.75
CA HIS A 458 5.34 -0.36 -20.47
C HIS A 458 5.18 -0.43 -21.98
N LEU A 459 3.96 -0.66 -22.47
CA LEU A 459 3.56 -0.90 -23.85
C LEU A 459 2.33 -0.02 -24.19
N PRO A 460 2.45 1.33 -24.16
CA PRO A 460 1.33 2.26 -24.14
C PRO A 460 0.50 2.35 -25.43
N HIS A 461 0.92 1.65 -26.50
CA HIS A 461 0.25 1.65 -27.80
C HIS A 461 -0.32 0.27 -28.18
N THR A 462 -0.13 -0.72 -27.31
CA THR A 462 -0.54 -2.10 -27.58
C THR A 462 -2.00 -2.30 -27.19
N LYS A 463 -2.80 -2.83 -28.12
CA LYS A 463 -4.15 -3.31 -27.84
C LYS A 463 -4.09 -4.56 -26.96
N ILE A 464 -5.00 -4.71 -26.01
CA ILE A 464 -5.11 -5.88 -25.14
C ILE A 464 -6.43 -6.59 -25.45
N SER A 465 -6.35 -7.85 -25.89
CA SER A 465 -7.51 -8.71 -26.12
C SER A 465 -7.56 -9.80 -25.05
N ILE A 466 -8.63 -9.84 -24.28
CA ILE A 466 -8.75 -10.65 -23.06
C ILE A 466 -9.87 -11.66 -23.23
N THR A 467 -9.56 -12.93 -23.01
CA THR A 467 -10.51 -14.02 -22.78
C THR A 467 -10.51 -14.33 -21.28
N ALA A 468 -11.57 -13.96 -20.57
CA ALA A 468 -11.70 -14.19 -19.13
C ALA A 468 -12.76 -15.25 -18.86
N ILE A 469 -12.46 -16.22 -18.00
CA ILE A 469 -13.33 -17.36 -17.74
C ILE A 469 -13.47 -17.55 -16.24
N ASP A 470 -14.71 -17.67 -15.77
CA ASP A 470 -15.02 -17.98 -14.38
C ASP A 470 -16.33 -18.76 -14.30
N GLY A 471 -16.58 -19.47 -13.20
CA GLY A 471 -17.85 -20.15 -12.97
C GLY A 471 -18.91 -19.28 -12.31
N ASN A 472 -18.56 -18.09 -11.82
CA ASN A 472 -19.47 -17.15 -11.18
C ASN A 472 -19.83 -15.98 -12.11
N ASP A 473 -21.06 -15.97 -12.61
CA ASP A 473 -21.57 -14.93 -13.52
C ASP A 473 -21.56 -13.53 -12.90
N GLY A 474 -21.77 -13.42 -11.58
CA GLY A 474 -21.74 -12.15 -10.85
C GLY A 474 -20.34 -11.56 -10.83
N ALA A 475 -19.32 -12.40 -10.61
CA ALA A 475 -17.92 -12.00 -10.66
C ALA A 475 -17.52 -11.51 -12.08
N LEU A 476 -17.96 -12.23 -13.12
CA LEU A 476 -17.77 -11.81 -14.53
C LEU A 476 -18.47 -10.49 -14.86
N ALA A 477 -19.66 -10.24 -14.29
CA ALA A 477 -20.37 -8.98 -14.48
C ALA A 477 -19.61 -7.80 -13.85
N ILE A 478 -19.07 -7.98 -12.64
CA ILE A 478 -18.21 -6.99 -11.98
C ILE A 478 -16.97 -6.70 -12.83
N LEU A 479 -16.26 -7.74 -13.28
CA LEU A 479 -15.07 -7.60 -14.14
C LEU A 479 -15.36 -6.75 -15.39
N LYS A 480 -16.46 -7.03 -16.09
CA LYS A 480 -16.86 -6.24 -17.28
C LYS A 480 -17.01 -4.76 -16.97
N ASP A 481 -17.79 -4.44 -15.95
CA ASP A 481 -18.04 -3.06 -15.56
C ASP A 481 -16.74 -2.34 -15.16
N LEU A 482 -15.83 -3.01 -14.44
CA LEU A 482 -14.53 -2.42 -14.05
C LEU A 482 -13.63 -2.15 -15.26
N VAL A 483 -13.58 -3.05 -16.25
CA VAL A 483 -12.79 -2.86 -17.47
C VAL A 483 -13.38 -1.74 -18.34
N GLU A 484 -14.70 -1.69 -18.50
CA GLU A 484 -15.40 -0.65 -19.27
C GLU A 484 -15.22 0.74 -18.64
N CYS A 485 -15.20 0.81 -17.31
CA CYS A 485 -15.01 2.05 -16.56
C CYS A 485 -13.56 2.53 -16.49
N ASN A 486 -12.59 1.82 -17.07
CA ASN A 486 -11.20 2.25 -17.07
C ASN A 486 -11.07 3.63 -17.76
N PRO A 487 -10.58 4.67 -17.04
CA PRO A 487 -10.48 6.02 -17.57
C PRO A 487 -9.33 6.17 -18.57
N ASN A 488 -8.36 5.25 -18.59
CA ASN A 488 -7.21 5.34 -19.46
C ASN A 488 -7.55 4.97 -20.92
N LYS A 489 -8.03 5.95 -21.68
CA LYS A 489 -8.41 5.78 -23.09
C LYS A 489 -7.23 5.55 -24.05
N ASN A 490 -5.98 5.60 -23.57
CA ASN A 490 -4.82 5.26 -24.40
C ASN A 490 -4.59 3.74 -24.50
N ILE A 491 -5.15 2.97 -23.56
CA ILE A 491 -5.07 1.51 -23.60
C ILE A 491 -6.38 1.01 -24.21
N GLN A 492 -6.29 0.37 -25.37
CA GLN A 492 -7.45 -0.28 -25.98
C GLN A 492 -7.58 -1.68 -25.38
N VAL A 493 -8.67 -1.94 -24.67
CA VAL A 493 -8.96 -3.25 -24.08
C VAL A 493 -10.23 -3.81 -24.73
N GLU A 494 -10.14 -5.05 -25.21
CA GLU A 494 -11.28 -5.84 -25.68
C GLU A 494 -11.43 -7.04 -24.73
N LEU A 495 -12.56 -7.12 -24.02
CA LEU A 495 -12.84 -8.17 -23.05
C LEU A 495 -13.95 -9.08 -23.57
N THR A 496 -13.67 -10.37 -23.62
CA THR A 496 -14.67 -11.43 -23.80
C THR A 496 -14.70 -12.31 -22.56
N THR A 497 -15.89 -12.54 -22.01
CA THR A 497 -16.06 -13.37 -20.81
C THR A 497 -16.82 -14.65 -21.14
N PHE A 498 -16.46 -15.78 -20.53
CA PHE A 498 -17.21 -17.02 -20.60
C PHE A 498 -17.50 -17.57 -19.21
N SER A 499 -18.74 -18.05 -19.02
CA SER A 499 -19.14 -18.76 -17.82
C SER A 499 -18.83 -20.24 -17.98
N GLN A 500 -17.90 -20.78 -17.18
CA GLN A 500 -17.52 -22.19 -17.25
C GLN A 500 -17.00 -22.70 -15.90
N THR A 501 -17.49 -23.85 -15.48
CA THR A 501 -17.02 -24.57 -14.29
C THR A 501 -16.23 -25.82 -14.68
N LEU A 502 -15.34 -26.27 -13.77
CA LEU A 502 -14.65 -27.55 -13.87
C LEU A 502 -15.19 -28.50 -12.81
N GLY A 503 -15.71 -29.66 -13.24
CA GLY A 503 -16.18 -30.71 -12.33
C GLY A 503 -15.28 -31.94 -12.30
N SER A 504 -14.35 -32.07 -13.25
CA SER A 504 -13.50 -33.26 -13.39
C SER A 504 -12.22 -33.01 -14.19
N ILE A 505 -11.30 -33.99 -14.16
CA ILE A 505 -10.11 -34.01 -15.04
C ILE A 505 -10.52 -34.00 -16.53
N GLU A 506 -11.61 -34.69 -16.90
CA GLU A 506 -12.07 -34.72 -18.29
C GLU A 506 -12.48 -33.32 -18.79
N ASP A 507 -13.01 -32.48 -17.92
CA ASP A 507 -13.38 -31.11 -18.26
C ASP A 507 -12.14 -30.29 -18.59
N VAL A 508 -11.05 -30.49 -17.84
CA VAL A 508 -9.74 -29.87 -18.13
C VAL A 508 -9.23 -30.32 -19.51
N GLU A 509 -9.37 -31.61 -19.85
CA GLU A 509 -8.96 -32.13 -21.16
C GLU A 509 -9.78 -31.51 -22.30
N LYS A 510 -11.07 -31.23 -22.07
CA LYS A 510 -12.01 -30.64 -23.03
C LYS A 510 -11.88 -29.12 -23.17
N LEU A 511 -11.09 -28.43 -22.35
CA LEU A 511 -10.92 -26.98 -22.47
C LEU A 511 -10.44 -26.59 -23.88
N ALA A 512 -11.13 -25.60 -24.46
CA ALA A 512 -10.82 -25.02 -25.77
C ALA A 512 -11.28 -23.56 -25.77
N PHE A 513 -10.39 -22.66 -26.18
CA PHE A 513 -10.61 -21.21 -26.04
C PHE A 513 -10.78 -20.47 -27.38
N GLY A 514 -10.95 -21.22 -28.48
CA GLY A 514 -11.05 -20.67 -29.84
C GLY A 514 -9.73 -20.12 -30.41
N LYS A 515 -8.84 -19.59 -29.57
CA LYS A 515 -7.46 -19.18 -29.88
C LYS A 515 -6.45 -20.10 -29.21
N ASN A 516 -5.32 -20.37 -29.88
CA ASN A 516 -4.24 -21.24 -29.37
C ASN A 516 -2.90 -20.51 -29.21
N ASP A 517 -2.93 -19.18 -29.04
CA ASP A 517 -1.75 -18.32 -29.18
C ASP A 517 -1.84 -17.09 -28.26
N TYR A 518 -1.85 -17.31 -26.95
CA TYR A 518 -1.95 -16.28 -25.92
C TYR A 518 -0.58 -15.82 -25.43
N HIS A 519 -0.40 -14.50 -25.34
CA HIS A 519 0.82 -13.86 -24.86
C HIS A 519 0.94 -13.90 -23.34
N PHE A 520 -0.18 -13.76 -22.64
CA PHE A 520 -0.28 -14.03 -21.21
C PHE A 520 -1.37 -15.05 -20.98
N ILE A 521 -1.06 -16.07 -20.18
CA ILE A 521 -2.07 -16.96 -19.62
C ILE A 521 -1.96 -16.84 -18.11
N LEU A 522 -3.06 -16.53 -17.44
CA LEU A 522 -3.17 -16.40 -16.00
C LEU A 522 -3.97 -17.58 -15.44
N CYS A 523 -3.62 -18.01 -14.25
CA CYS A 523 -4.25 -19.12 -13.54
C CYS A 523 -3.98 -18.89 -12.05
N ASP A 524 -4.73 -17.95 -11.49
CA ASP A 524 -4.47 -17.37 -10.19
C ASP A 524 -5.52 -17.88 -9.19
N LYS A 525 -5.06 -18.49 -8.09
CA LYS A 525 -5.87 -18.97 -6.94
C LYS A 525 -7.01 -19.96 -7.24
N MET A 526 -7.17 -20.46 -8.46
CA MET A 526 -8.13 -21.52 -8.77
C MET A 526 -7.63 -22.92 -8.35
N VAL A 527 -6.36 -23.22 -8.57
CA VAL A 527 -5.88 -24.62 -8.53
C VAL A 527 -5.97 -25.19 -7.11
N CYS A 528 -5.70 -24.37 -6.10
CA CYS A 528 -5.96 -24.75 -4.70
C CYS A 528 -7.41 -25.16 -4.45
N GLU A 529 -8.40 -24.43 -4.98
CA GLU A 529 -9.83 -24.76 -4.82
C GLU A 529 -10.16 -26.12 -5.46
N LEU A 530 -9.58 -26.41 -6.62
CA LEU A 530 -9.78 -27.68 -7.31
C LEU A 530 -9.17 -28.87 -6.54
N ILE A 531 -8.06 -28.63 -5.85
CA ILE A 531 -7.43 -29.64 -4.97
C ILE A 531 -8.26 -29.81 -3.69
N SER A 532 -8.63 -28.72 -3.01
CA SER A 532 -9.33 -28.76 -1.72
C SER A 532 -10.72 -29.36 -1.82
N LYS A 533 -11.36 -29.28 -3.00
CA LYS A 533 -12.63 -29.94 -3.32
C LYS A 533 -12.50 -31.31 -3.96
N GLU A 534 -11.27 -31.84 -4.05
CA GLU A 534 -10.97 -33.13 -4.67
C GLU A 534 -11.46 -33.26 -6.13
N VAL A 535 -11.69 -32.13 -6.82
CA VAL A 535 -12.04 -32.07 -8.24
C VAL A 535 -10.85 -32.51 -9.09
N LEU A 536 -9.65 -32.06 -8.69
CA LEU A 536 -8.39 -32.50 -9.26
C LEU A 536 -7.47 -33.09 -8.18
N PRO A 537 -6.63 -34.08 -8.55
CA PRO A 537 -5.65 -34.67 -7.63
C PRO A 537 -4.54 -33.69 -7.24
N ILE A 538 -3.70 -34.06 -6.27
CA ILE A 538 -2.59 -33.23 -5.77
C ILE A 538 -1.57 -32.78 -6.82
N ASN A 539 -1.53 -33.41 -8.00
CA ASN A 539 -0.75 -32.97 -9.15
C ASN A 539 -1.50 -32.01 -10.10
N ALA A 540 -2.59 -31.38 -9.63
CA ALA A 540 -3.43 -30.45 -10.39
C ALA A 540 -2.63 -29.33 -11.06
N TYR A 541 -1.64 -28.76 -10.38
CA TYR A 541 -0.80 -27.71 -10.98
C TYR A 541 -0.08 -28.17 -12.24
N ALA A 542 0.41 -29.43 -12.28
CA ALA A 542 1.02 -30.00 -13.47
C ALA A 542 0.00 -30.26 -14.59
N ILE A 543 -1.20 -30.74 -14.22
CA ILE A 543 -2.31 -31.00 -15.17
C ILE A 543 -2.72 -29.68 -15.84
N MET A 544 -2.98 -28.64 -15.04
CA MET A 544 -3.37 -27.32 -15.51
C MET A 544 -2.24 -26.66 -16.31
N ALA A 545 -1.00 -26.67 -15.82
CA ALA A 545 0.14 -26.12 -16.57
C ALA A 545 0.29 -26.81 -17.95
N LYS A 546 0.19 -28.14 -18.01
CA LYS A 546 0.27 -28.90 -19.27
C LYS A 546 -0.85 -28.50 -20.23
N LYS A 547 -2.07 -28.32 -19.74
CA LYS A 547 -3.21 -27.94 -20.58
C LYS A 547 -3.09 -26.50 -21.07
N LEU A 548 -2.84 -25.55 -20.17
CA LEU A 548 -2.78 -24.12 -20.47
C LEU A 548 -1.62 -23.77 -21.40
N THR A 549 -0.43 -24.38 -21.21
CA THR A 549 0.72 -24.13 -22.08
C THR A 549 0.52 -24.60 -23.54
N ALA A 550 -0.48 -25.45 -23.81
CA ALA A 550 -0.83 -25.82 -25.18
C ALA A 550 -1.43 -24.65 -26.00
N PHE A 551 -1.92 -23.61 -25.32
CA PHE A 551 -2.48 -22.38 -25.93
C PHE A 551 -1.49 -21.20 -25.87
N LEU A 552 -0.26 -21.44 -25.43
CA LEU A 552 0.72 -20.39 -25.18
C LEU A 552 1.42 -19.95 -26.46
N HIS A 553 1.53 -18.64 -26.64
CA HIS A 553 2.30 -18.04 -27.73
C HIS A 553 3.79 -18.37 -27.62
N GLU A 554 4.52 -18.32 -28.75
CA GLU A 554 5.96 -18.62 -28.76
C GLU A 554 6.74 -17.73 -27.78
N ASN A 555 6.36 -16.47 -27.71
CA ASN A 555 6.86 -15.47 -26.76
C ASN A 555 5.95 -15.28 -25.54
N GLY A 556 5.02 -16.21 -25.30
CA GLY A 556 4.03 -16.08 -24.23
C GLY A 556 4.55 -16.51 -22.86
N LEU A 557 3.91 -16.00 -21.81
CA LEU A 557 4.13 -16.34 -20.42
C LEU A 557 2.86 -16.95 -19.82
N LEU A 558 2.99 -18.13 -19.21
CA LEU A 558 2.00 -18.66 -18.28
C LEU A 558 2.42 -18.26 -16.87
N ILE A 559 1.56 -17.51 -16.18
CA ILE A 559 1.73 -17.14 -14.78
C ILE A 559 0.72 -17.98 -13.99
N MET A 560 1.23 -18.79 -13.07
CA MET A 560 0.40 -19.53 -12.11
C MET A 560 0.73 -19.01 -10.73
N LEU A 561 -0.29 -18.60 -9.99
CA LEU A 561 -0.15 -18.00 -8.67
C LEU A 561 -1.16 -18.62 -7.73
N ASP A 562 -0.77 -18.88 -6.49
CA ASP A 562 -1.69 -19.43 -5.50
C ASP A 562 -1.34 -19.02 -4.07
N VAL A 563 -2.29 -19.18 -3.16
CA VAL A 563 -2.13 -18.90 -1.73
C VAL A 563 -1.09 -19.82 -1.10
N THR A 564 -0.53 -19.40 0.04
CA THR A 564 0.49 -20.19 0.76
C THR A 564 -0.06 -21.01 1.92
N THR A 565 -1.36 -21.30 1.91
CA THR A 565 -2.02 -22.11 2.94
C THR A 565 -1.76 -23.60 2.75
N LYS A 566 -2.22 -24.38 3.73
CA LYS A 566 -2.08 -25.83 3.76
C LYS A 566 -3.39 -26.45 3.29
N ASP A 567 -3.31 -27.39 2.35
CA ASP A 567 -4.43 -28.25 2.03
C ASP A 567 -4.63 -29.28 3.16
N GLU A 568 -5.85 -29.36 3.68
CA GLU A 568 -6.21 -30.25 4.78
C GLU A 568 -6.14 -31.72 4.38
N HIS A 569 -6.52 -32.05 3.14
CA HIS A 569 -6.66 -33.42 2.66
C HIS A 569 -5.30 -34.08 2.42
N SER A 570 -4.42 -33.40 1.65
CA SER A 570 -3.08 -33.90 1.34
C SER A 570 -2.09 -33.68 2.48
N GLY A 571 -2.36 -32.74 3.38
CA GLY A 571 -1.46 -32.36 4.46
C GLY A 571 -0.22 -31.57 4.00
N TYR A 572 -0.20 -31.09 2.76
CA TYR A 572 0.89 -30.30 2.20
C TYR A 572 0.50 -28.85 1.96
N PHE A 573 1.48 -27.96 1.97
CA PHE A 573 1.26 -26.57 1.58
C PHE A 573 1.19 -26.43 0.05
N TYR A 574 0.28 -25.58 -0.44
CA TYR A 574 0.12 -25.34 -1.87
C TYR A 574 1.41 -24.94 -2.60
N PRO A 575 2.31 -24.10 -2.03
CA PRO A 575 3.62 -23.83 -2.62
C PRO A 575 4.45 -25.10 -2.85
N GLN A 576 4.39 -26.06 -1.94
CA GLN A 576 5.15 -27.31 -2.07
C GLN A 576 4.57 -28.19 -3.17
N LEU A 577 3.24 -28.31 -3.23
CA LEU A 577 2.52 -29.03 -4.29
C LEU A 577 2.79 -28.41 -5.66
N MET A 578 2.62 -27.08 -5.79
CA MET A 578 2.90 -26.32 -7.01
C MET A 578 4.33 -26.55 -7.48
N ASN A 579 5.31 -26.41 -6.58
CA ASN A 579 6.72 -26.54 -6.94
C ASN A 579 7.11 -27.92 -7.42
N ASN A 580 6.76 -28.95 -6.67
CA ASN A 580 7.11 -30.31 -7.01
C ASN A 580 6.48 -30.71 -8.35
N THR A 581 5.18 -30.48 -8.48
CA THR A 581 4.42 -30.98 -9.63
C THR A 581 4.74 -30.21 -10.91
N ILE A 582 4.94 -28.88 -10.84
CA ILE A 582 5.39 -28.10 -12.01
C ILE A 582 6.83 -28.49 -12.40
N ASN A 583 7.73 -28.75 -11.45
CA ASN A 583 9.07 -29.23 -11.80
C ASN A 583 9.01 -30.59 -12.49
N ASP A 584 8.18 -31.52 -12.01
CA ASP A 584 7.96 -32.81 -12.65
C ASP A 584 7.42 -32.66 -14.09
N TYR A 585 6.48 -31.74 -14.31
CA TYR A 585 5.99 -31.43 -15.65
C TYR A 585 7.09 -30.85 -16.56
N VAL A 586 7.77 -29.80 -16.10
CA VAL A 586 8.76 -29.08 -16.91
C VAL A 586 9.96 -29.97 -17.25
N CYS A 587 10.44 -30.80 -16.32
CA CYS A 587 11.57 -31.70 -16.60
C CYS A 587 11.27 -32.76 -17.68
N LYS A 588 9.99 -33.11 -17.87
CA LYS A 588 9.53 -34.03 -18.92
C LYS A 588 9.17 -33.29 -20.22
N SER A 589 9.04 -31.97 -20.18
CA SER A 589 8.64 -31.15 -21.32
C SER A 589 9.79 -30.90 -22.28
N ARG A 590 9.52 -31.12 -23.57
CA ARG A 590 10.49 -30.80 -24.64
C ARG A 590 10.47 -29.31 -25.01
N THR A 591 9.38 -28.61 -24.74
CA THR A 591 9.09 -27.27 -25.27
C THR A 591 8.89 -26.19 -24.21
N ILE A 592 8.53 -26.56 -22.98
CA ILE A 592 8.23 -25.61 -21.89
C ILE A 592 9.32 -25.64 -20.84
N GLU A 593 9.67 -24.48 -20.30
CA GLU A 593 10.59 -24.30 -19.18
C GLU A 593 10.09 -23.30 -18.15
N THR A 594 10.66 -23.38 -16.95
CA THR A 594 10.48 -22.34 -15.92
C THR A 594 11.34 -21.13 -16.24
N LEU A 595 10.72 -19.96 -16.29
CA LEU A 595 11.37 -18.66 -16.34
C LEU A 595 11.60 -18.12 -14.93
N LEU A 596 10.57 -18.15 -14.08
CA LEU A 596 10.65 -17.77 -12.67
C LEU A 596 9.99 -18.82 -11.75
N PRO A 597 10.54 -18.99 -10.54
CA PRO A 597 11.73 -18.34 -10.00
C PRO A 597 13.03 -18.87 -10.62
N LEU A 598 14.08 -18.03 -10.62
CA LEU A 598 15.40 -18.33 -11.19
C LEU A 598 16.02 -19.57 -10.53
N SER A 599 15.79 -19.81 -9.24
CA SER A 599 16.21 -21.04 -8.55
C SER A 599 15.71 -22.30 -9.25
N CYS A 600 14.48 -22.28 -9.77
CA CYS A 600 13.92 -23.40 -10.51
C CYS A 600 14.33 -23.38 -11.98
N ALA A 601 14.57 -22.19 -12.56
CA ALA A 601 15.05 -22.03 -13.94
C ALA A 601 16.50 -22.51 -14.13
N CYS A 602 17.33 -22.42 -13.09
CA CYS A 602 18.76 -22.76 -13.12
C CYS A 602 19.07 -24.21 -12.68
N HIS A 603 18.11 -24.93 -12.10
CA HIS A 603 18.32 -26.26 -11.52
C HIS A 603 17.35 -27.28 -12.11
N ASP A 604 17.61 -27.69 -13.35
CA ASP A 604 16.82 -28.68 -14.06
C ASP A 604 16.74 -30.01 -13.29
N GLY A 605 15.55 -30.61 -13.26
CA GLY A 605 15.32 -31.90 -12.60
C GLY A 605 15.25 -31.84 -11.07
N CYS A 606 15.21 -30.66 -10.47
CA CYS A 606 15.00 -30.49 -9.03
C CYS A 606 13.66 -31.09 -8.58
N ARG A 607 13.69 -31.95 -7.55
CA ARG A 607 12.51 -32.59 -6.93
C ARG A 607 12.31 -32.18 -5.48
N ASP A 608 12.96 -31.10 -5.07
CA ASP A 608 12.93 -30.65 -3.68
C ASP A 608 11.53 -30.10 -3.36
N PHE A 609 11.01 -30.47 -2.19
CA PHE A 609 9.66 -30.13 -1.76
C PHE A 609 9.64 -28.78 -1.02
N CYS A 610 10.12 -27.73 -1.71
CA CYS A 610 10.37 -26.42 -1.10
C CYS A 610 9.10 -25.58 -0.95
N PHE A 611 9.06 -24.81 0.15
CA PHE A 611 8.04 -23.80 0.40
C PHE A 611 8.56 -22.44 -0.06
N MET A 612 8.04 -21.91 -1.16
CA MET A 612 8.33 -20.56 -1.63
C MET A 612 7.18 -19.62 -1.30
N GLN A 613 7.50 -18.37 -0.97
CA GLN A 613 6.49 -17.35 -0.67
C GLN A 613 7.01 -15.97 -1.05
N GLN A 614 6.13 -15.18 -1.64
CA GLN A 614 6.30 -13.76 -1.90
C GLN A 614 5.21 -13.00 -1.14
N THR A 615 5.56 -11.82 -0.62
CA THR A 615 4.62 -10.95 0.08
C THR A 615 4.44 -9.68 -0.73
N PHE A 616 3.19 -9.43 -1.13
CA PHE A 616 2.78 -8.20 -1.78
C PHE A 616 2.00 -7.33 -0.80
N SER A 617 2.03 -6.02 -0.96
CA SER A 617 1.14 -5.13 -0.21
C SER A 617 0.48 -4.06 -1.06
N VAL A 618 -0.77 -3.78 -0.71
CA VAL A 618 -1.60 -2.77 -1.36
C VAL A 618 -2.17 -1.81 -0.33
N SER A 619 -2.16 -0.52 -0.63
CA SER A 619 -2.95 0.46 0.12
C SER A 619 -4.14 0.91 -0.71
N HIS A 620 -5.29 1.04 -0.07
CA HIS A 620 -6.53 1.57 -0.63
C HIS A 620 -7.31 2.33 0.46
N SER A 621 -8.44 2.95 0.12
CA SER A 621 -9.18 3.85 1.04
C SER A 621 -9.59 3.21 2.38
N HIS A 622 -9.79 1.90 2.39
CA HIS A 622 -10.31 1.16 3.55
C HIS A 622 -9.25 0.38 4.32
N LYS A 623 -8.03 0.24 3.77
CA LYS A 623 -6.91 -0.44 4.43
C LYS A 623 -5.57 0.03 3.88
N SER A 624 -4.67 0.41 4.79
CA SER A 624 -3.26 0.67 4.47
C SER A 624 -2.42 -0.60 4.59
N ASN A 625 -1.51 -0.77 3.62
CA ASN A 625 -0.54 -1.87 3.56
C ASN A 625 -1.17 -3.24 3.84
N ASP A 626 -2.30 -3.52 3.18
CA ASP A 626 -2.94 -4.83 3.19
C ASP A 626 -2.00 -5.85 2.54
N GLU A 627 -1.63 -6.89 3.29
CA GLU A 627 -0.63 -7.86 2.85
C GLU A 627 -1.29 -9.07 2.21
N SER A 628 -0.73 -9.52 1.10
CA SER A 628 -1.03 -10.80 0.49
C SER A 628 0.22 -11.68 0.43
N ARG A 629 0.06 -12.97 0.73
CA ARG A 629 1.14 -13.96 0.74
C ARG A 629 0.80 -15.06 -0.24
N VAL A 630 1.64 -15.18 -1.27
CA VAL A 630 1.37 -16.06 -2.41
C VAL A 630 2.65 -16.76 -2.85
N CYS A 631 2.49 -17.87 -3.56
CA CYS A 631 3.54 -18.48 -4.35
C CYS A 631 3.20 -18.31 -5.83
N TYR A 632 4.20 -18.15 -6.70
CA TYR A 632 3.93 -18.09 -8.13
C TYR A 632 5.06 -18.68 -8.96
N ARG A 633 4.70 -19.11 -10.17
CA ARG A 633 5.57 -19.68 -11.19
C ARG A 633 5.31 -18.98 -12.51
N VAL A 634 6.37 -18.69 -13.25
CA VAL A 634 6.28 -18.19 -14.63
C VAL A 634 6.91 -19.22 -15.55
N LEU A 635 6.10 -19.77 -16.45
CA LEU A 635 6.52 -20.74 -17.46
C LEU A 635 6.51 -20.09 -18.85
N CYS A 636 7.41 -20.53 -19.72
CA CYS A 636 7.48 -20.06 -21.10
C CYS A 636 8.05 -21.13 -22.03
N LYS A 637 8.07 -20.86 -23.34
CA LYS A 637 8.74 -21.76 -24.29
C LYS A 637 10.26 -21.59 -24.18
N LYS A 638 11.01 -22.68 -24.43
CA LYS A 638 12.49 -22.70 -24.35
C LYS A 638 13.19 -21.57 -25.11
N PRO A 639 12.77 -21.22 -26.36
CA PRO A 639 13.42 -20.12 -27.10
C PRO A 639 13.34 -18.79 -26.36
N LEU A 640 12.19 -18.48 -25.75
CA LEU A 640 12.00 -17.25 -24.99
C LEU A 640 12.89 -17.22 -23.73
N LYS A 641 12.90 -18.31 -22.94
CA LYS A 641 13.81 -18.43 -21.79
C LYS A 641 15.26 -18.18 -22.21
N THR A 642 15.68 -18.86 -23.28
CA THR A 642 17.05 -18.74 -23.82
C THR A 642 17.38 -17.29 -24.18
N ALA A 643 16.46 -16.58 -24.84
CA ALA A 643 16.65 -15.18 -25.24
C ALA A 643 16.69 -14.22 -24.03
N ILE A 644 15.83 -14.42 -23.03
CA ILE A 644 15.78 -13.56 -21.84
C ILE A 644 17.00 -13.78 -20.94
N MET A 645 17.41 -15.04 -20.77
CA MET A 645 18.54 -15.41 -19.91
C MET A 645 19.91 -15.30 -20.61
N GLN A 646 19.93 -14.89 -21.89
CA GLN A 646 21.16 -14.75 -22.64
C GLN A 646 22.10 -13.73 -21.98
N GLY A 647 23.30 -14.18 -21.60
CA GLY A 647 24.30 -13.33 -20.94
C GLY A 647 24.08 -13.11 -19.45
N MET A 648 23.05 -13.73 -18.85
CA MET A 648 22.86 -13.73 -17.40
C MET A 648 23.83 -14.73 -16.75
N GLU A 649 24.67 -14.26 -15.82
CA GLU A 649 25.52 -15.16 -15.03
C GLU A 649 24.66 -15.88 -13.98
N THR A 650 24.30 -17.12 -14.28
CA THR A 650 23.46 -17.95 -13.39
C THR A 650 24.27 -18.88 -12.50
N ALA A 651 25.58 -18.99 -12.75
CA ALA A 651 26.50 -19.74 -11.91
C ALA A 651 26.75 -18.99 -10.60
N ASN A 652 27.01 -19.74 -9.53
CA ASN A 652 27.46 -19.17 -8.25
C ASN A 652 26.47 -18.20 -7.57
N LEU A 653 25.17 -18.30 -7.89
CA LEU A 653 24.08 -17.54 -7.26
C LEU A 653 23.40 -18.33 -6.13
N ILE A 654 23.31 -17.74 -4.92
CA ILE A 654 22.45 -18.19 -3.83
C ILE A 654 21.07 -17.56 -4.04
N HIS A 655 20.03 -18.38 -4.17
CA HIS A 655 18.68 -17.90 -4.46
C HIS A 655 17.80 -17.80 -3.21
N VAL A 656 17.34 -16.59 -2.90
CA VAL A 656 16.32 -16.34 -1.88
C VAL A 656 14.94 -16.64 -2.47
N ILE A 657 14.26 -17.64 -1.92
CA ILE A 657 12.92 -18.09 -2.33
C ILE A 657 11.82 -17.66 -1.36
N HIS A 658 12.20 -17.12 -0.19
CA HIS A 658 11.26 -16.58 0.80
C HIS A 658 11.83 -15.30 1.47
N PRO A 659 11.60 -14.11 0.91
CA PRO A 659 12.19 -12.85 1.38
C PRO A 659 11.93 -12.54 2.86
N THR A 660 10.72 -12.79 3.37
CA THR A 660 10.38 -12.53 4.78
C THR A 660 11.21 -13.38 5.74
N LYS A 661 11.31 -14.69 5.47
CA LYS A 661 12.15 -15.61 6.25
C LYS A 661 13.64 -15.29 6.11
N TYR A 662 14.08 -14.86 4.93
CA TYR A 662 15.46 -14.43 4.71
C TYR A 662 15.83 -13.24 5.59
N LYS A 663 14.95 -12.24 5.69
CA LYS A 663 15.11 -11.10 6.61
C LYS A 663 15.11 -11.51 8.09
N GLN A 664 14.59 -12.69 8.41
CA GLN A 664 14.58 -13.28 9.75
C GLN A 664 15.78 -14.24 9.97
N ASN A 665 16.72 -14.32 9.03
CA ASN A 665 17.86 -15.24 9.06
C ASN A 665 17.45 -16.73 9.16
N ASP A 666 16.32 -17.12 8.57
CA ASP A 666 15.89 -18.51 8.49
C ASP A 666 16.51 -19.19 7.25
N ASP A 667 17.30 -20.24 7.49
CA ASP A 667 17.98 -21.05 6.46
C ASP A 667 17.03 -21.76 5.47
N LEU A 668 15.74 -21.85 5.80
CA LEU A 668 14.69 -22.35 4.90
C LEU A 668 14.29 -21.31 3.84
N ALA A 669 14.77 -20.07 3.94
CA ALA A 669 14.49 -19.02 2.98
C ALA A 669 15.29 -19.12 1.67
N ILE A 670 16.32 -19.97 1.65
CA ILE A 670 17.25 -20.15 0.54
C ILE A 670 17.02 -21.49 -0.14
N CYS A 671 17.09 -21.50 -1.48
CA CYS A 671 17.04 -22.74 -2.25
C CYS A 671 18.21 -23.67 -1.86
N SER A 672 17.87 -24.89 -1.42
CA SER A 672 18.79 -25.99 -1.06
C SER A 672 19.87 -26.25 -2.11
N ARG A 673 19.54 -26.14 -3.40
CA ARG A 673 20.46 -26.37 -4.53
C ARG A 673 21.50 -25.27 -4.72
N SER A 674 21.29 -24.13 -4.08
CA SER A 674 22.12 -22.94 -4.23
C SER A 674 22.95 -22.59 -2.99
N LYS A 675 22.81 -23.34 -1.88
CA LYS A 675 23.42 -22.98 -0.58
C LYS A 675 24.95 -22.89 -0.60
N ASN A 676 25.61 -23.61 -1.52
CA ASN A 676 27.08 -23.64 -1.63
C ASN A 676 27.65 -22.55 -2.55
N ASN A 677 26.80 -21.70 -3.11
CA ASN A 677 27.19 -20.59 -3.97
C ASN A 677 27.64 -19.37 -3.14
N LYS A 678 27.97 -18.24 -3.79
CA LYS A 678 28.54 -17.07 -3.09
C LYS A 678 27.74 -15.78 -3.21
N ILE A 679 26.96 -15.59 -4.28
CA ILE A 679 26.30 -14.30 -4.55
C ILE A 679 24.81 -14.43 -4.26
N ILE A 680 24.30 -13.73 -3.24
CA ILE A 680 22.87 -13.82 -2.88
C ILE A 680 22.03 -12.92 -3.78
N ILE A 681 20.96 -13.49 -4.34
CA ILE A 681 19.98 -12.78 -5.15
C ILE A 681 18.54 -13.14 -4.76
N ASP A 682 17.61 -12.25 -5.06
CA ASP A 682 16.19 -12.57 -5.08
C ASP A 682 15.90 -13.49 -6.27
N SER A 683 15.34 -14.66 -6.00
CA SER A 683 15.03 -15.66 -7.03
C SER A 683 13.99 -15.17 -8.06
N PHE A 684 13.23 -14.12 -7.74
CA PHE A 684 12.27 -13.53 -8.65
C PHE A 684 12.82 -12.31 -9.42
N ASN A 685 14.11 -12.00 -9.26
CA ASN A 685 14.77 -10.87 -9.90
C ASN A 685 15.34 -11.20 -11.30
N ILE A 686 14.50 -11.18 -12.35
CA ILE A 686 14.89 -11.44 -13.77
C ILE A 686 15.72 -10.34 -14.50
N ASN A 687 16.11 -9.27 -13.82
CA ASN A 687 16.71 -8.05 -14.39
C ASN A 687 18.11 -7.85 -13.80
N LEU A 688 18.84 -8.96 -13.62
CA LEU A 688 20.23 -8.96 -13.18
C LEU A 688 21.13 -8.34 -14.25
#